data_AF-A0AAP2RL57-F1
#
_entry.id   AF-A0AAP2RL57-F1
#
_cell.length_a   1.000
_cell.length_b   1.000
_cell.length_c   1.000
_cell.angle_alpha   90.00
_cell.angle_beta   90.00
_cell.angle_gamma   90.00
#
_symmetry.space_group_name_H-M   'P 1'
#
loop_
_entity.id
_entity.type
_entity.pdbx_description
1 polymer ?
#
loop_
_entity_poly.entity_id
_entity_poly.type
_entity_poly.pdbx_seq_one_letter_code
_entity_poly.pdbx_strand_id
1 'polypeptide(L)'
;MIVFKCKMCGGTLEFQEGATVATCEYCGSQQSLPKLDSERRANLYDRANHFRRNNEFDKAMSLYETILNEDKTDAEAYWSIVLCRYGIEYVDDPQTHRRLPTVNRTQYTSIFMDEDYKAAVACADSEQKSVYEKEAAIIDDIQKNILAISQNEEAFDVFICYKESDTEGRRTPDSVLANDLYYQLAEEGFKVFFSRITLEDKLGSAYEPYIFAALNSARVMVVIGTRPEYFQAAWVKNEWSRYLALIKNGEKKTLIPAYKDMDPYDLPEEFSYLQAQDMAKLGFLQDLIRGIKKIVGDTVSAPFSSASNTPVQKDDDEPDTAPLIRRAFLFLEDRDWSSADEYCERVLDLEPENAMAYVGKLMAETQTAVQEELSSCPAPFTENNNYQKALRFGDEQLKERLTNYNQTILDRLEFQKNDKVYVEALSIMESAKTNYDYKQAAELFRKISEFKDSTVKAAACDKLAEETRLEKLYASAVENKSYGSVTSLRTAIDHFSKIPDYKDSASLKEECKRTLEQLEMEEEKKQAAKERKQKKKKVIKTLVVLAFLITGIAIAINIPKIKYEKAVAYHEQGEYLRAVPLFLKLENYKDSQDYLTAEYNIAIEYLNNRKYDSALELFTALESFKDSYDYIWRYELRKHKVGTIVSFGNYGNAEDKKAIYWEILEVKKGRMLLISNDGLAYMPYNHSGTESSSWEESSLRAWLNKDFLNEAFSPKEQEKILSTFDGSANISSEIDDFFLDKVFLLSDEERNLYANDYFNNISAAYYVQKPEKVSSNDDFLGCWMREGKIIKPEADYTDAVSYDSIQLVCPAIWVSLD
;
A
#
# COMPACT_ATOMS: atom_id res chain seq x y z
N MET A 1 17.21 29.13 -32.65
CA MET A 1 17.31 28.65 -31.26
C MET A 1 17.63 27.17 -31.37
N ILE A 2 18.80 26.75 -30.90
CA ILE A 2 19.23 25.34 -31.02
C ILE A 2 18.35 24.54 -30.05
N VAL A 3 17.55 23.62 -30.60
CA VAL A 3 16.73 22.70 -29.81
C VAL A 3 17.62 21.52 -29.45
N PHE A 4 17.89 21.32 -28.16
CA PHE A 4 18.73 20.23 -27.67
C PHE A 4 17.88 19.26 -26.84
N LYS A 5 18.09 17.94 -27.02
CA LYS A 5 17.32 16.94 -26.28
C LYS A 5 18.06 16.46 -25.04
N CYS A 6 17.30 16.25 -23.97
CA CYS A 6 17.76 15.64 -22.73
C CYS A 6 18.45 14.30 -23.02
N LYS A 7 19.68 14.15 -22.55
CA LYS A 7 20.45 12.93 -22.75
C LYS A 7 19.84 11.75 -22.00
N MET A 8 19.08 12.00 -20.93
CA MET A 8 18.44 10.96 -20.10
C MET A 8 17.09 10.50 -20.66
N CYS A 9 16.14 11.40 -20.90
CA CYS A 9 14.76 11.05 -21.27
C CYS A 9 14.38 11.39 -22.72
N GLY A 10 15.21 12.16 -23.45
CA GLY A 10 14.93 12.59 -24.82
C GLY A 10 13.95 13.76 -24.98
N GLY A 11 13.42 14.31 -23.87
CA GLY A 11 12.59 15.52 -23.87
C GLY A 11 13.39 16.76 -24.27
N THR A 12 12.73 17.76 -24.85
CA THR A 12 13.36 19.03 -25.25
C THR A 12 13.90 19.78 -24.04
N LEU A 13 15.06 20.40 -24.13
CA LEU A 13 15.64 21.22 -23.06
C LEU A 13 15.57 22.70 -23.40
N GLU A 14 15.07 23.47 -22.45
CA GLU A 14 15.16 24.93 -22.45
C GLU A 14 16.29 25.36 -21.51
N PHE A 15 17.24 26.14 -22.02
CA PHE A 15 18.39 26.64 -21.25
C PHE A 15 18.85 27.99 -21.78
N GLN A 16 19.54 28.75 -20.92
CA GLN A 16 20.09 30.05 -21.29
C GLN A 16 21.36 29.90 -22.12
N GLU A 17 21.59 30.81 -23.05
CA GLU A 17 22.79 30.80 -23.92
C GLU A 17 24.05 30.95 -23.06
N GLY A 18 24.98 29.99 -23.18
CA GLY A 18 26.20 29.91 -22.36
C GLY A 18 26.08 29.10 -21.07
N ALA A 19 24.90 28.57 -20.74
CA ALA A 19 24.75 27.61 -19.65
C ALA A 19 25.44 26.27 -19.98
N THR A 20 26.10 25.68 -18.99
CA THR A 20 26.82 24.41 -19.14
C THR A 20 26.18 23.27 -18.35
N VAL A 21 25.14 23.57 -17.57
CA VAL A 21 24.26 22.63 -16.86
C VAL A 21 22.81 23.09 -17.02
N ALA A 22 21.88 22.15 -17.16
CA ALA A 22 20.44 22.41 -17.19
C ALA A 22 19.65 21.31 -16.47
N THR A 23 18.46 21.66 -16.00
CA THR A 23 17.51 20.72 -15.41
C THR A 23 16.41 20.42 -16.42
N CYS A 24 16.16 19.14 -16.67
CA CYS A 24 15.09 18.75 -17.60
C CYS A 24 13.72 18.91 -16.95
N GLU A 25 12.82 19.65 -17.59
CA GLU A 25 11.44 19.82 -17.11
C GLU A 25 10.62 18.53 -17.18
N TYR A 26 10.96 17.62 -18.10
CA TYR A 26 10.23 16.37 -18.31
C TYR A 26 10.59 15.27 -17.29
N CYS A 27 11.87 15.14 -16.90
CA CYS A 27 12.31 14.08 -15.98
C CYS A 27 12.98 14.59 -14.70
N GLY A 28 12.94 15.90 -14.44
CA GLY A 28 13.50 16.56 -13.25
C GLY A 28 15.01 16.39 -13.04
N SER A 29 15.71 15.77 -13.98
CA SER A 29 17.11 15.38 -13.81
C SER A 29 18.03 16.52 -14.24
N GLN A 30 18.99 16.86 -13.38
CA GLN A 30 20.05 17.82 -13.70
C GLN A 30 21.08 17.14 -14.60
N GLN A 31 21.52 17.82 -15.66
CA GLN A 31 22.49 17.29 -16.60
C GLN A 31 23.43 18.37 -17.12
N SER A 32 24.64 17.97 -17.47
CA SER A 32 25.59 18.80 -18.20
C SER A 32 25.16 19.01 -19.66
N LEU A 33 25.51 20.16 -20.22
CA LEU A 33 25.28 20.54 -21.60
C LEU A 33 26.59 20.54 -22.40
N PRO A 34 26.56 20.13 -23.68
CA PRO A 34 27.73 20.20 -24.55
C PRO A 34 27.98 21.63 -25.05
N LYS A 35 29.14 21.86 -25.66
CA LYS A 35 29.41 23.12 -26.37
C LYS A 35 28.65 23.14 -27.70
N LEU A 36 27.52 23.85 -27.73
CA LEU A 36 26.64 23.98 -28.90
C LEU A 36 27.00 25.21 -29.74
N ASP A 37 28.20 25.23 -30.29
CA ASP A 37 28.73 26.32 -31.12
C ASP A 37 28.21 26.31 -32.59
N SER A 38 27.62 25.19 -33.02
CA SER A 38 27.18 24.97 -34.40
C SER A 38 25.99 24.01 -34.48
N GLU A 39 25.11 24.22 -35.45
CA GLU A 39 23.99 23.29 -35.73
C GLU A 39 24.47 21.87 -36.05
N ARG A 40 25.65 21.74 -36.66
CA ARG A 40 26.26 20.43 -36.92
C ARG A 40 26.59 19.69 -35.63
N ARG A 41 27.21 20.34 -34.63
CA ARG A 41 27.53 19.71 -33.35
C ARG A 41 26.27 19.35 -32.57
N ALA A 42 25.26 20.22 -32.56
CA ALA A 42 23.96 19.92 -31.97
C ALA A 42 23.35 18.64 -32.57
N ASN A 43 23.35 18.51 -33.90
CA ASN A 43 22.85 17.32 -34.60
C ASN A 43 23.68 16.05 -34.30
N LEU A 44 25.00 16.17 -34.15
CA LEU A 44 25.86 15.03 -33.79
C LEU A 44 25.53 14.52 -32.38
N TYR A 45 25.39 15.41 -31.41
CA TYR A 45 25.00 15.05 -30.05
C TYR A 45 23.60 14.43 -29.98
N ASP A 46 22.61 15.00 -30.68
CA ASP A 46 21.26 14.45 -30.68
C ASP A 46 21.23 13.01 -31.23
N ARG A 47 22.00 12.73 -32.28
CA ARG A 47 22.17 11.38 -32.84
C ARG A 47 22.92 10.45 -31.89
N ALA A 48 24.01 10.92 -31.28
CA ALA A 48 24.81 10.12 -30.35
C ALA A 48 23.99 9.77 -29.09
N ASN A 49 23.27 10.75 -28.53
CA ASN A 49 22.37 10.56 -27.41
C ASN A 49 21.21 9.62 -27.76
N HIS A 50 20.69 9.67 -28.99
CA HIS A 50 19.68 8.71 -29.46
C HIS A 50 20.22 7.27 -29.46
N PHE A 51 21.39 7.03 -30.03
CA PHE A 51 22.01 5.70 -29.99
C PHE A 51 22.28 5.22 -28.56
N ARG A 52 22.75 6.12 -27.68
CA ARG A 52 23.01 5.79 -26.28
C ARG A 52 21.73 5.39 -25.53
N ARG A 53 20.63 6.13 -25.71
CA ARG A 53 19.33 5.78 -25.09
C ARG A 53 18.74 4.46 -25.61
N ASN A 54 19.16 4.03 -26.80
CA ASN A 54 18.79 2.73 -27.37
C ASN A 54 19.83 1.63 -27.06
N ASN A 55 20.75 1.87 -26.12
CA ASN A 55 21.82 0.95 -25.72
C ASN A 55 22.80 0.56 -26.85
N GLU A 56 22.86 1.36 -27.93
CA GLU A 56 23.82 1.22 -29.04
C GLU A 56 25.11 2.01 -28.76
N PHE A 57 25.78 1.67 -27.65
CA PHE A 57 26.89 2.44 -27.08
C PHE A 57 28.09 2.61 -28.03
N ASP A 58 28.45 1.60 -28.81
CA ASP A 58 29.62 1.67 -29.70
C ASP A 58 29.39 2.66 -30.86
N LYS A 59 28.15 2.71 -31.38
CA LYS A 59 27.76 3.72 -32.38
C LYS A 59 27.77 5.12 -31.77
N ALA A 60 27.26 5.27 -30.55
CA ALA A 60 27.28 6.53 -29.83
C ALA A 60 28.71 7.03 -29.58
N MET A 61 29.62 6.16 -29.13
CA MET A 61 31.04 6.47 -28.93
C MET A 61 31.70 6.99 -30.21
N SER A 62 31.48 6.35 -31.36
CA SER A 62 32.07 6.81 -32.63
C SER A 62 31.67 8.24 -33.01
N LEU A 63 30.45 8.66 -32.65
CA LEU A 63 29.96 10.02 -32.87
C LEU A 63 30.56 11.01 -31.86
N TYR A 64 30.73 10.63 -30.60
CA TYR A 64 31.43 11.46 -29.62
C TYR A 64 32.91 11.62 -29.94
N GLU A 65 33.58 10.57 -30.41
CA GLU A 65 34.96 10.64 -30.90
C GLU A 65 35.06 11.56 -32.13
N THR A 66 34.07 11.54 -33.01
CA THR A 66 33.98 12.50 -34.13
C THR A 66 33.89 13.94 -33.63
N ILE A 67 33.12 14.20 -32.57
CA ILE A 67 33.04 15.52 -31.93
C ILE A 67 34.40 15.90 -31.32
N LEU A 68 35.09 14.99 -30.63
CA LEU A 68 36.43 15.25 -30.06
C LEU A 68 37.52 15.46 -31.11
N ASN A 69 37.38 14.86 -32.29
CA ASN A 69 38.27 15.11 -33.41
C ASN A 69 38.11 16.54 -33.95
N GLU A 70 36.92 17.14 -33.81
CA GLU A 70 36.65 18.54 -34.15
C GLU A 70 37.09 19.49 -33.01
N ASP A 71 36.82 19.13 -31.75
CA ASP A 71 37.14 19.94 -30.57
C ASP A 71 37.53 19.07 -29.36
N LYS A 72 38.84 19.04 -29.08
CA LYS A 72 39.41 18.30 -27.94
C LYS A 72 39.14 18.92 -26.57
N THR A 73 38.46 20.08 -26.51
CA THR A 73 38.13 20.76 -25.25
C THR A 73 36.68 20.52 -24.82
N ASP A 74 35.94 19.67 -25.52
CA ASP A 74 34.56 19.35 -25.16
C ASP A 74 34.50 18.32 -24.01
N ALA A 75 34.24 18.82 -22.81
CA ALA A 75 34.10 18.00 -21.61
C ALA A 75 32.94 17.01 -21.69
N GLU A 76 31.83 17.38 -22.36
CA GLU A 76 30.64 16.56 -22.46
C GLU A 76 30.84 15.38 -23.41
N ALA A 77 31.63 15.56 -24.47
CA ALA A 77 31.98 14.44 -25.35
C ALA A 77 32.79 13.37 -24.60
N TYR A 78 33.81 13.78 -23.84
CA TYR A 78 34.58 12.86 -22.99
C TYR A 78 33.69 12.15 -21.96
N TRP A 79 32.85 12.90 -21.23
CA TRP A 79 31.93 12.30 -20.26
C TRP A 79 30.96 11.32 -20.93
N SER A 80 30.44 11.66 -22.10
CA SER A 80 29.51 10.79 -22.82
C SER A 80 30.17 9.51 -23.33
N ILE A 81 31.47 9.56 -23.68
CA ILE A 81 32.26 8.35 -24.00
C ILE A 81 32.39 7.47 -22.76
N VAL A 82 32.67 8.04 -21.58
CA VAL A 82 32.70 7.28 -20.32
C VAL A 82 31.35 6.61 -20.08
N LEU A 83 30.24 7.34 -20.19
CA LEU A 83 28.91 6.77 -20.03
C LEU A 83 28.66 5.60 -21.00
N CYS A 84 29.10 5.68 -22.24
CA CYS A 84 28.98 4.57 -23.19
C CYS A 84 29.90 3.39 -22.87
N ARG A 85 31.12 3.67 -22.41
CA ARG A 85 32.13 2.67 -22.07
C ARG A 85 31.69 1.81 -20.87
N TYR A 86 31.04 2.42 -19.89
CA TYR A 86 30.45 1.73 -18.74
C TYR A 86 29.02 1.25 -19.00
N GLY A 87 28.47 1.50 -20.20
CA GLY A 87 27.14 1.05 -20.60
C GLY A 87 26.05 1.64 -19.72
N ILE A 88 26.15 2.94 -19.41
CA ILE A 88 25.25 3.62 -18.50
C ILE A 88 23.91 3.86 -19.19
N GLU A 89 22.87 3.23 -18.67
CA GLU A 89 21.48 3.46 -18.99
C GLU A 89 20.83 4.25 -17.86
N TYR A 90 19.89 5.14 -18.18
CA TYR A 90 19.21 5.91 -17.14
C TYR A 90 17.74 5.50 -17.04
N VAL A 91 17.46 4.75 -15.98
CA VAL A 91 16.14 4.16 -15.71
C VAL A 91 15.34 5.11 -14.82
N ASP A 92 14.02 5.10 -15.00
CA ASP A 92 13.11 5.90 -14.19
C ASP A 92 13.02 5.34 -12.77
N ASP A 93 13.20 6.18 -11.76
CA ASP A 93 12.95 5.82 -10.37
C ASP A 93 11.47 6.09 -10.04
N PRO A 94 10.67 5.06 -9.72
CA PRO A 94 9.24 5.22 -9.42
C PRO A 94 8.96 6.18 -8.25
N GLN A 95 9.91 6.36 -7.33
CA GLN A 95 9.70 7.19 -6.14
C GLN A 95 10.05 8.67 -6.38
N THR A 96 11.16 8.94 -7.08
CA THR A 96 11.63 10.32 -7.28
C THR A 96 11.33 10.88 -8.67
N HIS A 97 10.85 10.05 -9.60
CA HIS A 97 10.71 10.35 -11.05
C HIS A 97 12.00 10.87 -11.70
N ARG A 98 13.14 10.70 -11.02
CA ARG A 98 14.46 11.05 -11.55
C ARG A 98 15.03 9.87 -12.30
N ARG A 99 15.91 10.18 -13.23
CA ARG A 99 16.61 9.19 -14.05
C ARG A 99 17.89 8.76 -13.34
N LEU A 100 17.92 7.53 -12.82
CA LEU A 100 19.06 6.97 -12.10
C LEU A 100 19.94 6.12 -13.04
N PRO A 101 21.28 6.20 -12.93
CA PRO A 101 22.17 5.40 -13.75
C PRO A 101 22.14 3.93 -13.33
N THR A 102 22.15 3.02 -14.31
CA THR A 102 22.44 1.60 -14.17
C THR A 102 23.65 1.24 -15.02
N VAL A 103 24.44 0.26 -14.60
CA VAL A 103 25.68 -0.15 -15.29
C VAL A 103 25.42 -1.45 -16.03
N ASN A 104 25.55 -1.44 -17.36
CA ASN A 104 25.34 -2.62 -18.23
C ASN A 104 26.65 -3.12 -18.89
N ARG A 105 27.78 -2.43 -18.67
CA ARG A 105 29.12 -2.83 -19.13
C ARG A 105 30.14 -2.67 -17.99
N THR A 106 29.99 -3.47 -16.94
CA THR A 106 30.88 -3.44 -15.78
C THR A 106 32.32 -3.75 -16.15
N GLN A 107 33.25 -3.07 -15.48
CA GLN A 107 34.70 -3.25 -15.60
C GLN A 107 35.32 -3.45 -14.20
N TYR A 108 36.55 -3.96 -14.14
CA TYR A 108 37.30 -4.03 -12.89
C TYR A 108 37.91 -2.67 -12.48
N THR A 109 38.24 -1.84 -13.46
CA THR A 109 38.83 -0.52 -13.24
C THR A 109 37.74 0.45 -12.78
N SER A 110 38.00 1.18 -11.69
CA SER A 110 37.12 2.26 -11.22
C SER A 110 36.98 3.35 -12.28
N ILE A 111 35.78 3.91 -12.41
CA ILE A 111 35.49 5.05 -13.29
C ILE A 111 36.42 6.25 -13.05
N PHE A 112 36.89 6.44 -11.81
CA PHE A 112 37.84 7.52 -11.48
C PHE A 112 39.22 7.35 -12.12
N MET A 113 39.58 6.13 -12.50
CA MET A 113 40.86 5.82 -13.14
C MET A 113 40.77 5.90 -14.66
N ASP A 114 39.58 6.06 -15.23
CA ASP A 114 39.35 6.20 -16.66
C ASP A 114 39.98 7.50 -17.20
N GLU A 115 40.71 7.40 -18.31
CA GLU A 115 41.41 8.56 -18.90
C GLU A 115 40.43 9.57 -19.51
N ASP A 116 39.31 9.12 -20.07
CA ASP A 116 38.28 10.01 -20.61
C ASP A 116 37.53 10.72 -19.48
N TYR A 117 37.35 10.08 -18.32
CA TYR A 117 36.81 10.75 -17.12
C TYR A 117 37.73 11.87 -16.65
N LYS A 118 39.04 11.59 -16.54
CA LYS A 118 40.03 12.61 -16.17
C LYS A 118 40.04 13.76 -17.17
N ALA A 119 39.93 13.47 -18.46
CA ALA A 119 39.83 14.47 -19.52
C ALA A 119 38.55 15.31 -19.42
N ALA A 120 37.40 14.69 -19.14
CA ALA A 120 36.13 15.38 -18.93
C ALA A 120 36.22 16.37 -17.77
N VAL A 121 36.73 15.93 -16.62
CA VAL A 121 36.92 16.77 -15.43
C VAL A 121 37.93 17.90 -15.66
N ALA A 122 38.98 17.65 -16.45
CA ALA A 122 39.99 18.66 -16.77
C ALA A 122 39.46 19.74 -17.73
N CYS A 123 38.57 19.39 -18.65
CA CYS A 123 37.97 20.31 -19.64
C CYS A 123 36.71 21.03 -19.13
N ALA A 124 36.11 20.53 -18.05
CA ALA A 124 34.86 21.03 -17.48
C ALA A 124 35.05 22.35 -16.70
N ASP A 125 34.02 23.19 -16.72
CA ASP A 125 33.91 24.28 -15.74
C ASP A 125 33.50 23.76 -14.34
N SER A 126 33.38 24.67 -13.38
CA SER A 126 33.05 24.30 -12.00
C SER A 126 31.68 23.65 -11.84
N GLU A 127 30.70 23.98 -12.69
CA GLU A 127 29.33 23.45 -12.59
C GLU A 127 29.26 22.05 -13.22
N GLN A 128 29.78 21.90 -14.44
CA GLN A 128 29.87 20.61 -15.13
C GLN A 128 30.69 19.60 -14.34
N LYS A 129 31.83 20.04 -13.79
CA LYS A 129 32.70 19.19 -12.97
C LYS A 129 31.96 18.62 -11.76
N SER A 130 31.18 19.45 -11.06
CA SER A 130 30.35 18.99 -9.94
C SER A 130 29.32 17.94 -10.37
N VAL A 131 28.73 18.07 -11.56
CA VAL A 131 27.80 17.06 -12.11
C VAL A 131 28.54 15.75 -12.41
N TYR A 132 29.68 15.80 -13.09
CA TYR A 132 30.47 14.62 -13.43
C TYR A 132 30.99 13.88 -12.19
N GLU A 133 31.49 14.60 -11.18
CA GLU A 133 31.97 13.99 -9.94
C GLU A 133 30.85 13.30 -9.17
N LYS A 134 29.65 13.89 -9.11
CA LYS A 134 28.47 13.28 -8.47
C LYS A 134 28.00 12.04 -9.21
N GLU A 135 27.84 12.12 -10.53
CA GLU A 135 27.42 10.96 -11.32
C GLU A 135 28.48 9.84 -11.29
N ALA A 136 29.76 10.17 -11.41
CA ALA A 136 30.85 9.20 -11.33
C ALA A 136 30.90 8.50 -9.96
N ALA A 137 30.66 9.22 -8.86
CA ALA A 137 30.59 8.60 -7.53
C ALA A 137 29.44 7.60 -7.41
N ILE A 138 28.27 7.90 -7.99
CA ILE A 138 27.13 6.96 -8.03
C ILE A 138 27.49 5.73 -8.86
N ILE A 139 28.07 5.92 -10.04
CA ILE A 139 28.46 4.82 -10.93
C ILE A 139 29.54 3.93 -10.27
N ASP A 140 30.53 4.53 -9.60
CA ASP A 140 31.58 3.81 -8.88
C ASP A 140 31.02 2.96 -7.74
N ASP A 141 30.02 3.45 -7.01
CA ASP A 141 29.35 2.69 -5.95
C ASP A 141 28.56 1.50 -6.51
N ILE A 142 27.79 1.73 -7.57
CA ILE A 142 27.08 0.65 -8.30
C ILE A 142 28.09 -0.39 -8.78
N GLN A 143 29.20 0.03 -9.40
CA GLN A 143 30.26 -0.85 -9.87
C GLN A 143 30.85 -1.70 -8.74
N LYS A 144 31.16 -1.10 -7.58
CA LYS A 144 31.68 -1.84 -6.42
C LYS A 144 30.69 -2.90 -5.93
N ASN A 145 29.41 -2.57 -5.88
CA ASN A 145 28.36 -3.52 -5.50
C ASN A 145 28.26 -4.68 -6.49
N ILE A 146 28.31 -4.38 -7.80
CA ILE A 146 28.33 -5.41 -8.85
C ILE A 146 29.53 -6.34 -8.69
N LEU A 147 30.73 -5.79 -8.47
CA LEU A 147 31.95 -6.57 -8.28
C LEU A 147 31.89 -7.42 -7.01
N ALA A 148 31.33 -6.90 -5.91
CA ALA A 148 31.18 -7.64 -4.66
C ALA A 148 30.24 -8.85 -4.80
N ILE A 149 29.12 -8.69 -5.52
CA ILE A 149 28.20 -9.80 -5.82
C ILE A 149 28.87 -10.80 -6.76
N SER A 150 29.48 -10.33 -7.85
CA SER A 150 30.14 -11.19 -8.84
C SER A 150 31.25 -12.05 -8.25
N GLN A 151 31.94 -11.60 -7.20
CA GLN A 151 33.00 -12.38 -6.54
C GLN A 151 32.47 -13.55 -5.72
N ASN A 152 31.22 -13.49 -5.26
CA ASN A 152 30.58 -14.57 -4.53
C ASN A 152 29.92 -15.61 -5.46
N GLU A 153 29.80 -15.29 -6.75
CA GLU A 153 29.29 -16.22 -7.74
C GLU A 153 30.35 -17.27 -8.11
N GLU A 154 29.94 -18.53 -8.07
CA GLU A 154 30.74 -19.65 -8.54
C GLU A 154 31.02 -19.53 -10.06
N ALA A 155 32.26 -19.85 -10.47
CA ALA A 155 32.71 -19.72 -11.85
C ALA A 155 31.92 -20.59 -12.84
N PHE A 156 31.57 -20.00 -14.00
CA PHE A 156 30.93 -20.70 -15.10
C PHE A 156 31.97 -21.28 -16.07
N ASP A 157 31.64 -22.38 -16.72
CA ASP A 157 32.43 -23.00 -17.77
C ASP A 157 32.04 -22.49 -19.17
N VAL A 158 30.72 -22.39 -19.39
CA VAL A 158 30.12 -22.05 -20.68
C VAL A 158 29.12 -20.91 -20.53
N PHE A 159 29.17 -19.96 -21.45
CA PHE A 159 28.19 -18.88 -21.59
C PHE A 159 27.35 -19.09 -22.86
N ILE A 160 26.02 -19.13 -22.73
CA ILE A 160 25.13 -19.20 -23.90
C ILE A 160 24.56 -17.80 -24.18
N CYS A 161 24.95 -17.24 -25.32
CA CYS A 161 24.53 -15.92 -25.80
C CYS A 161 23.51 -16.10 -26.93
N TYR A 162 22.31 -15.52 -26.79
CA TYR A 162 21.21 -15.73 -27.73
C TYR A 162 20.13 -14.66 -27.59
N LYS A 163 19.26 -14.50 -28.59
CA LYS A 163 18.12 -13.56 -28.48
C LYS A 163 16.95 -14.23 -27.75
N GLU A 164 16.53 -13.72 -26.59
CA GLU A 164 15.42 -14.31 -25.82
C GLU A 164 14.04 -14.16 -26.49
N SER A 165 13.63 -12.90 -26.76
CA SER A 165 12.31 -12.58 -27.32
C SER A 165 12.38 -11.79 -28.62
N ASP A 166 11.37 -11.96 -29.49
CA ASP A 166 11.15 -11.17 -30.70
C ASP A 166 10.55 -9.77 -30.39
N THR A 167 10.21 -9.00 -31.43
CA THR A 167 9.60 -7.66 -31.29
C THR A 167 8.21 -7.66 -30.68
N GLU A 168 7.54 -8.82 -30.61
CA GLU A 168 6.22 -9.01 -30.01
C GLU A 168 6.33 -9.64 -28.61
N GLY A 169 7.55 -9.82 -28.08
CA GLY A 169 7.80 -10.42 -26.76
C GLY A 169 7.72 -11.94 -26.73
N ARG A 170 7.52 -12.61 -27.88
CA ARG A 170 7.46 -14.08 -27.96
C ARG A 170 8.86 -14.67 -27.97
N ARG A 171 9.00 -15.92 -27.49
CA ARG A 171 10.26 -16.67 -27.58
C ARG A 171 10.73 -16.79 -29.02
N THR A 172 12.02 -16.54 -29.24
CA THR A 172 12.65 -16.79 -30.54
C THR A 172 12.99 -18.28 -30.72
N PRO A 173 13.27 -18.72 -31.96
CA PRO A 173 13.90 -20.02 -32.21
C PRO A 173 15.25 -20.17 -31.50
N ASP A 174 16.07 -19.10 -31.43
CA ASP A 174 17.35 -19.10 -30.71
C ASP A 174 17.17 -19.51 -29.25
N SER A 175 16.13 -18.98 -28.60
CA SER A 175 15.80 -19.28 -27.20
C SER A 175 15.37 -20.72 -26.96
N VAL A 176 14.84 -21.41 -27.98
CA VAL A 176 14.54 -22.85 -27.91
C VAL A 176 15.82 -23.65 -28.05
N LEU A 177 16.64 -23.34 -29.06
CA LEU A 177 17.93 -24.02 -29.28
C LEU A 177 18.92 -23.82 -28.13
N ALA A 178 18.94 -22.63 -27.52
CA ALA A 178 19.75 -22.32 -26.35
C ALA A 178 19.34 -23.15 -25.12
N ASN A 179 18.03 -23.37 -24.96
CA ASN A 179 17.50 -24.21 -23.90
C ASN A 179 17.93 -25.68 -24.06
N ASP A 180 17.82 -26.21 -25.28
CA ASP A 180 18.22 -27.59 -25.57
C ASP A 180 19.73 -27.80 -25.37
N LEU A 181 20.54 -26.81 -25.76
CA LEU A 181 21.99 -26.83 -25.54
C LEU A 181 22.34 -26.74 -24.05
N TYR A 182 21.63 -25.91 -23.28
CA TYR A 182 21.85 -25.76 -21.84
C TYR A 182 21.72 -27.10 -21.12
N TYR A 183 20.60 -27.82 -21.32
CA TYR A 183 20.35 -29.08 -20.60
C TYR A 183 21.41 -30.13 -20.92
N GLN A 184 21.85 -30.23 -22.18
CA GLN A 184 22.86 -31.22 -22.56
C GLN A 184 24.25 -30.88 -22.03
N LEU A 185 24.61 -29.60 -21.95
CA LEU A 185 25.85 -29.20 -21.30
C LEU A 185 25.78 -29.41 -19.78
N ALA A 186 24.64 -29.16 -19.16
CA ALA A 186 24.43 -29.38 -17.73
C ALA A 186 24.46 -30.88 -17.36
N GLU A 187 23.85 -31.75 -18.17
CA GLU A 187 23.93 -33.21 -18.03
C GLU A 187 25.36 -33.73 -18.09
N GLU A 188 26.20 -33.08 -18.89
CA GLU A 188 27.62 -33.40 -19.02
C GLU A 188 28.48 -32.79 -17.89
N GLY A 189 27.84 -32.15 -16.91
CA GLY A 189 28.44 -31.63 -15.69
C GLY A 189 29.04 -30.23 -15.81
N PHE A 190 28.78 -29.50 -16.90
CA PHE A 190 29.27 -28.12 -17.03
C PHE A 190 28.43 -27.15 -16.22
N LYS A 191 29.09 -26.15 -15.62
CA LYS A 191 28.39 -25.00 -15.08
C LYS A 191 28.11 -23.98 -16.19
N VAL A 192 26.86 -23.89 -16.60
CA VAL A 192 26.45 -23.09 -17.77
C VAL A 192 25.70 -21.84 -17.35
N PHE A 193 26.13 -20.69 -17.86
CA PHE A 193 25.35 -19.46 -17.80
C PHE A 193 24.33 -19.46 -18.92
N PHE A 194 23.05 -19.48 -18.56
CA PHE A 194 21.92 -19.39 -19.47
C PHE A 194 20.95 -18.36 -18.91
N SER A 195 20.85 -17.21 -19.58
CA SER A 195 20.18 -16.02 -19.04
C SER A 195 18.77 -16.29 -18.53
N ARG A 196 17.98 -17.16 -19.18
CA ARG A 196 16.63 -17.51 -18.71
C ARG A 196 16.63 -18.16 -17.33
N ILE A 197 17.55 -19.10 -17.07
CA ILE A 197 17.57 -19.86 -15.82
C ILE A 197 18.41 -19.14 -14.78
N THR A 198 19.61 -18.69 -15.14
CA THR A 198 20.53 -18.06 -14.18
C THR A 198 19.99 -16.73 -13.63
N LEU A 199 19.17 -16.02 -14.40
CA LEU A 199 18.61 -14.71 -14.01
C LEU A 199 17.13 -14.77 -13.61
N GLU A 200 16.50 -15.94 -13.58
CA GLU A 200 15.04 -16.10 -13.36
C GLU A 200 14.56 -15.42 -12.08
N ASP A 201 15.30 -15.62 -10.98
CA ASP A 201 14.98 -15.08 -9.66
C ASP A 201 15.62 -13.70 -9.39
N LYS A 202 16.13 -13.03 -10.43
CA LYS A 202 16.84 -11.75 -10.29
C LYS A 202 15.98 -10.61 -10.81
N LEU A 203 16.07 -9.45 -10.17
CA LEU A 203 15.48 -8.22 -10.70
C LEU A 203 16.31 -7.72 -11.88
N GLY A 204 15.68 -7.14 -12.90
CA GLY A 204 16.37 -6.70 -14.13
C GLY A 204 17.53 -5.73 -13.90
N SER A 205 17.44 -4.87 -12.87
CA SER A 205 18.52 -3.98 -12.45
C SER A 205 19.71 -4.69 -11.78
N ALA A 206 19.54 -5.95 -11.40
CA ALA A 206 20.53 -6.79 -10.72
C ALA A 206 21.06 -7.93 -11.62
N TYR A 207 20.86 -7.86 -12.94
CA TYR A 207 21.38 -8.88 -13.88
C TYR A 207 22.88 -8.78 -14.11
N GLU A 208 23.41 -7.56 -14.24
CA GLU A 208 24.81 -7.32 -14.62
C GLU A 208 25.85 -8.02 -13.72
N PRO A 209 25.72 -8.12 -12.38
CA PRO A 209 26.66 -8.88 -11.55
C PRO A 209 26.86 -10.33 -12.01
N TYR A 210 25.77 -11.01 -12.37
CA TYR A 210 25.78 -12.41 -12.78
C TYR A 210 26.31 -12.56 -14.20
N ILE A 211 25.91 -11.65 -15.11
CA ILE A 211 26.41 -11.61 -16.48
C ILE A 211 27.92 -11.33 -16.47
N PHE A 212 28.36 -10.37 -15.67
CA PHE A 212 29.78 -10.03 -15.51
C PHE A 212 30.56 -11.22 -14.93
N ALA A 213 30.05 -11.89 -13.90
CA ALA A 213 30.67 -13.10 -13.36
C ALA A 213 30.82 -14.17 -14.44
N ALA A 214 29.77 -14.41 -15.23
CA ALA A 214 29.77 -15.41 -16.28
C ALA A 214 30.69 -15.07 -17.47
N LEU A 215 30.69 -13.82 -17.96
CA LEU A 215 31.59 -13.39 -19.04
C LEU A 215 33.06 -13.55 -18.64
N ASN A 216 33.42 -13.21 -17.40
CA ASN A 216 34.80 -13.30 -16.91
C ASN A 216 35.23 -14.73 -16.55
N SER A 217 34.32 -15.58 -16.05
CA SER A 217 34.67 -16.96 -15.69
C SER A 217 34.58 -17.95 -16.87
N ALA A 218 33.55 -17.85 -17.72
CA ALA A 218 33.31 -18.81 -18.80
C ALA A 218 34.48 -18.88 -19.78
N ARG A 219 34.94 -20.09 -20.07
CA ARG A 219 36.01 -20.37 -21.03
C ARG A 219 35.51 -20.49 -22.46
N VAL A 220 34.24 -20.87 -22.63
CA VAL A 220 33.59 -20.93 -23.92
C VAL A 220 32.33 -20.08 -23.92
N MET A 221 32.15 -19.26 -24.94
CA MET A 221 30.87 -18.64 -25.27
C MET A 221 30.31 -19.27 -26.54
N VAL A 222 29.07 -19.74 -26.49
CA VAL A 222 28.33 -20.19 -27.68
C VAL A 222 27.33 -19.10 -28.04
N VAL A 223 27.46 -18.51 -29.22
CA VAL A 223 26.54 -17.47 -29.71
C VAL A 223 25.58 -18.12 -30.70
N ILE A 224 24.31 -18.23 -30.33
CA ILE A 224 23.28 -18.89 -31.13
C ILE A 224 22.48 -17.85 -31.90
N GLY A 225 22.24 -18.09 -33.19
CA GLY A 225 21.32 -17.27 -33.96
C GLY A 225 20.74 -17.98 -35.18
N THR A 226 19.44 -17.78 -35.40
CA THR A 226 18.74 -18.22 -36.61
C THR A 226 18.40 -17.09 -37.58
N ARG A 227 18.77 -15.85 -37.24
CA ARG A 227 18.63 -14.68 -38.11
C ARG A 227 19.79 -13.69 -37.97
N PRO A 228 20.20 -12.98 -39.04
CA PRO A 228 21.26 -11.96 -38.96
C PRO A 228 20.94 -10.85 -37.95
N GLU A 229 19.66 -10.46 -37.85
CA GLU A 229 19.23 -9.38 -36.97
C GLU A 229 19.37 -9.75 -35.49
N TYR A 230 19.31 -11.03 -35.13
CA TYR A 230 19.41 -11.48 -33.74
C TYR A 230 20.84 -11.36 -33.20
N PHE A 231 21.86 -11.59 -34.03
CA PHE A 231 23.25 -11.34 -33.66
C PHE A 231 23.54 -9.84 -33.43
N GLN A 232 22.78 -8.96 -34.10
CA GLN A 232 22.91 -7.51 -33.98
C GLN A 232 21.97 -6.90 -32.92
N ALA A 233 21.14 -7.70 -32.25
CA ALA A 233 20.30 -7.22 -31.16
C ALA A 233 21.17 -6.61 -30.06
N ALA A 234 20.78 -5.45 -29.53
CA ALA A 234 21.61 -4.65 -28.63
C ALA A 234 22.23 -5.47 -27.47
N TRP A 235 21.42 -6.32 -26.84
CA TRP A 235 21.86 -7.20 -25.75
C TRP A 235 22.84 -8.29 -26.20
N VAL A 236 22.49 -9.05 -27.25
CA VAL A 236 23.33 -10.14 -27.80
C VAL A 236 24.69 -9.59 -28.23
N LYS A 237 24.66 -8.45 -28.94
CA LYS A 237 25.86 -7.72 -29.34
C LYS A 237 26.69 -7.25 -28.16
N ASN A 238 26.06 -6.76 -27.09
CA ASN A 238 26.77 -6.36 -25.89
C ASN A 238 27.56 -7.52 -25.27
N GLU A 239 26.98 -8.71 -25.18
CA GLU A 239 27.63 -9.88 -24.59
C GLU A 239 28.80 -10.38 -25.44
N TRP A 240 28.57 -10.68 -26.72
CA TRP A 240 29.63 -11.25 -27.54
C TRP A 240 30.76 -10.26 -27.82
N SER A 241 30.48 -8.95 -27.95
CA SER A 241 31.53 -7.95 -28.19
C SER A 241 32.44 -7.79 -26.97
N ARG A 242 31.88 -7.81 -25.75
CA ARG A 242 32.65 -7.83 -24.49
C ARG A 242 33.52 -9.08 -24.40
N TYR A 243 32.95 -10.24 -24.73
CA TYR A 243 33.69 -11.50 -24.69
C TYR A 243 34.85 -11.52 -25.71
N LEU A 244 34.63 -11.01 -26.92
CA LEU A 244 35.69 -10.83 -27.92
C LEU A 244 36.77 -9.84 -27.45
N ALA A 245 36.41 -8.80 -26.71
CA ALA A 245 37.39 -7.87 -26.14
C ALA A 245 38.31 -8.56 -25.12
N LEU A 246 37.78 -9.47 -24.28
CA LEU A 246 38.59 -10.28 -23.36
C LEU A 246 39.57 -11.18 -24.13
N ILE A 247 39.11 -11.81 -25.22
CA ILE A 247 39.98 -12.62 -26.11
C ILE A 247 41.09 -11.76 -26.72
N LYS A 248 40.76 -10.57 -27.23
CA LYS A 248 41.74 -9.61 -27.79
C LYS A 248 42.76 -9.14 -26.75
N ASN A 249 42.35 -9.03 -25.49
CA ASN A 249 43.21 -8.67 -24.36
C ASN A 249 44.09 -9.84 -23.86
N GLY A 250 44.03 -11.00 -24.51
CA GLY A 250 44.92 -12.14 -24.26
C GLY A 250 44.35 -13.21 -23.32
N GLU A 251 43.07 -13.15 -22.97
CA GLU A 251 42.45 -14.19 -22.15
C GLU A 251 42.23 -15.49 -22.93
N LYS A 252 42.42 -16.62 -22.25
CA LYS A 252 42.26 -17.97 -22.82
C LYS A 252 40.77 -18.35 -22.92
N LYS A 253 40.06 -17.71 -23.86
CA LYS A 253 38.62 -17.88 -24.08
C LYS A 253 38.35 -18.22 -25.54
N THR A 254 37.26 -18.93 -25.79
CA THR A 254 36.84 -19.33 -27.14
C THR A 254 35.40 -18.91 -27.40
N LEU A 255 35.15 -18.20 -28.50
CA LEU A 255 33.80 -17.91 -28.97
C LEU A 255 33.44 -18.83 -30.14
N ILE A 256 32.29 -19.48 -30.07
CA ILE A 256 31.76 -20.39 -31.09
C ILE A 256 30.45 -19.79 -31.63
N PRO A 257 30.45 -19.22 -32.85
CA PRO A 257 29.21 -18.87 -33.53
C PRO A 257 28.48 -20.15 -33.94
N ALA A 258 27.24 -20.32 -33.51
CA ALA A 258 26.37 -21.44 -33.89
C ALA A 258 25.14 -20.89 -34.62
N TYR A 259 24.98 -21.24 -35.89
CA TYR A 259 23.90 -20.71 -36.72
C TYR A 259 23.03 -21.82 -37.30
N LYS A 260 21.77 -21.51 -37.57
CA LYS A 260 20.82 -22.42 -38.21
C LYS A 260 20.00 -21.67 -39.24
N ASP A 261 19.71 -22.30 -40.37
CA ASP A 261 18.84 -21.75 -41.43
C ASP A 261 19.32 -20.37 -41.97
N MET A 262 20.64 -20.14 -41.95
CA MET A 262 21.31 -18.92 -42.42
C MET A 262 22.56 -19.27 -43.23
N ASP A 263 23.05 -18.31 -44.04
CA ASP A 263 24.35 -18.41 -44.68
C ASP A 263 25.47 -17.95 -43.71
N PRO A 264 26.62 -18.65 -43.64
CA PRO A 264 27.79 -18.20 -42.88
C PRO A 264 28.23 -16.75 -43.15
N TYR A 265 28.03 -16.24 -44.36
CA TYR A 265 28.38 -14.87 -44.74
C TYR A 265 27.43 -13.82 -44.14
N ASP A 266 26.27 -14.23 -43.61
CA ASP A 266 25.33 -13.35 -42.91
C ASP A 266 25.73 -13.11 -41.45
N LEU A 267 26.74 -13.84 -40.94
CA LEU A 267 27.27 -13.62 -39.60
C LEU A 267 27.97 -12.26 -39.49
N PRO A 268 28.02 -11.67 -38.27
CA PRO A 268 28.78 -10.45 -38.02
C PRO A 268 30.22 -10.54 -38.57
N GLU A 269 30.70 -9.47 -39.19
CA GLU A 269 32.07 -9.40 -39.77
C GLU A 269 33.14 -9.69 -38.70
N GLU A 270 32.84 -9.33 -37.44
CA GLU A 270 33.67 -9.60 -36.27
C GLU A 270 33.83 -11.11 -35.97
N PHE A 271 33.05 -11.99 -36.57
CA PHE A 271 33.15 -13.45 -36.46
C PHE A 271 33.93 -14.10 -37.62
N SER A 272 34.34 -13.33 -38.63
CA SER A 272 34.99 -13.86 -39.84
C SER A 272 36.25 -14.70 -39.60
N TYR A 273 36.96 -14.48 -38.49
CA TYR A 273 38.15 -15.24 -38.09
C TYR A 273 37.85 -16.43 -37.16
N LEU A 274 36.58 -16.65 -36.80
CA LEU A 274 36.13 -17.70 -35.90
C LEU A 274 35.58 -18.90 -36.68
N GLN A 275 35.68 -20.09 -36.07
CA GLN A 275 35.07 -21.29 -36.61
C GLN A 275 33.58 -21.34 -36.27
N ALA A 276 32.74 -20.89 -37.20
CA ALA A 276 31.29 -21.01 -37.09
C ALA A 276 30.83 -22.47 -37.27
N GLN A 277 29.78 -22.85 -36.55
CA GLN A 277 29.19 -24.18 -36.55
C GLN A 277 27.75 -24.13 -37.06
N ASP A 278 27.45 -25.04 -37.98
CA ASP A 278 26.12 -25.19 -38.57
C ASP A 278 25.29 -26.17 -37.74
N MET A 279 24.23 -25.67 -37.11
CA MET A 279 23.35 -26.44 -36.24
C MET A 279 22.42 -27.38 -37.01
N ALA A 280 22.28 -27.23 -38.33
CA ALA A 280 21.50 -28.14 -39.16
C ALA A 280 22.24 -29.46 -39.46
N LYS A 281 23.55 -29.53 -39.17
CA LYS A 281 24.35 -30.74 -39.39
C LYS A 281 24.00 -31.84 -38.39
N LEU A 282 23.79 -33.05 -38.91
CA LEU A 282 23.51 -34.22 -38.10
C LEU A 282 24.72 -34.55 -37.22
N GLY A 283 24.53 -34.66 -35.90
CA GLY A 283 25.62 -34.85 -34.93
C GLY A 283 26.29 -33.55 -34.44
N PHE A 284 25.88 -32.37 -34.93
CA PHE A 284 26.41 -31.05 -34.52
C PHE A 284 26.58 -30.93 -33.00
N LEU A 285 25.56 -31.36 -32.26
CA LEU A 285 25.45 -31.17 -30.83
C LEU A 285 26.44 -32.05 -30.06
N GLN A 286 26.63 -33.30 -30.50
CA GLN A 286 27.67 -34.19 -29.96
C GLN A 286 29.08 -33.63 -30.25
N ASP A 287 29.31 -33.11 -31.46
CA ASP A 287 30.58 -32.51 -31.85
C ASP A 287 30.87 -31.22 -31.07
N LEU A 288 29.85 -30.39 -30.85
CA LEU A 288 29.94 -29.16 -30.05
C LEU A 288 30.29 -29.47 -28.59
N ILE A 289 29.55 -30.38 -27.95
CA ILE A 289 29.80 -30.80 -26.56
C ILE A 289 31.20 -31.38 -26.42
N ARG A 290 31.63 -32.24 -27.37
CA ARG A 290 32.99 -32.78 -27.40
C ARG A 290 34.05 -31.70 -27.56
N GLY A 291 33.80 -30.69 -28.40
CA GLY A 291 34.65 -29.53 -28.59
C GLY A 291 34.79 -28.72 -27.30
N ILE A 292 33.67 -28.45 -26.63
CA ILE A 292 33.62 -27.73 -25.34
C ILE A 292 34.36 -28.53 -24.27
N LYS A 293 34.12 -29.85 -24.13
CA LYS A 293 34.87 -30.75 -23.23
C LYS A 293 36.36 -30.68 -23.43
N LYS A 294 36.83 -30.61 -24.68
CA LYS A 294 38.26 -30.49 -24.96
C LYS A 294 38.82 -29.13 -24.52
N ILE A 295 38.07 -28.05 -24.73
CA ILE A 295 38.50 -26.70 -24.35
C ILE A 295 38.51 -26.57 -22.83
N VAL A 296 37.44 -26.96 -22.15
CA VAL A 296 37.28 -26.81 -20.69
C VAL A 296 38.09 -27.86 -19.91
N GLY A 297 38.21 -29.09 -20.42
CA GLY A 297 38.87 -30.22 -19.77
C GLY A 297 40.40 -30.20 -19.73
N ASP A 298 41.05 -29.21 -20.36
CA ASP A 298 42.52 -29.07 -20.37
C ASP A 298 43.15 -28.68 -19.00
N THR A 299 42.44 -28.80 -17.88
CA THR A 299 42.93 -28.42 -16.53
C THR A 299 42.80 -29.46 -15.41
N VAL A 300 42.42 -30.72 -15.67
CA VAL A 300 42.51 -31.77 -14.62
C VAL A 300 43.10 -33.06 -15.19
N SER A 301 44.32 -33.36 -14.76
CA SER A 301 44.98 -34.64 -14.92
C SER A 301 44.16 -35.79 -14.31
N ALA A 302 44.06 -36.87 -15.07
CA ALA A 302 43.30 -38.11 -14.86
C ALA A 302 43.46 -38.77 -13.47
N PRO A 303 42.54 -39.70 -13.14
CA PRO A 303 43.00 -41.09 -13.12
C PRO A 303 42.07 -42.10 -13.83
N PHE A 304 42.75 -42.96 -14.59
CA PHE A 304 42.45 -44.35 -14.99
C PHE A 304 41.15 -45.02 -14.53
N SER A 305 40.46 -45.63 -15.50
CA SER A 305 39.88 -46.97 -15.32
C SER A 305 40.05 -47.81 -16.59
N SER A 306 40.68 -48.95 -16.38
CA SER A 306 41.07 -49.98 -17.33
C SER A 306 39.88 -50.68 -17.99
N ALA A 307 39.99 -50.90 -19.28
CA ALA A 307 39.18 -51.86 -20.03
C ALA A 307 39.36 -53.29 -19.48
N SER A 308 38.24 -53.95 -19.22
CA SER A 308 38.16 -55.41 -19.18
C SER A 308 37.00 -55.86 -20.07
N ASN A 309 37.34 -56.29 -21.29
CA ASN A 309 36.47 -57.10 -22.12
C ASN A 309 36.44 -58.52 -21.54
N THR A 310 35.26 -59.00 -21.13
CA THR A 310 34.93 -60.44 -21.15
C THR A 310 33.45 -60.58 -21.50
N PRO A 311 33.08 -61.40 -22.51
CA PRO A 311 31.68 -61.60 -22.88
C PRO A 311 31.04 -62.61 -21.91
N VAL A 312 29.92 -62.24 -21.29
CA VAL A 312 29.08 -63.18 -20.54
C VAL A 312 27.86 -63.51 -21.40
N GLN A 313 27.71 -64.80 -21.68
CA GLN A 313 26.55 -65.41 -22.33
C GLN A 313 25.29 -65.13 -21.51
N LYS A 314 24.22 -64.64 -22.15
CA LYS A 314 22.88 -64.59 -21.56
C LYS A 314 22.20 -65.94 -21.80
N ASP A 315 21.66 -66.52 -20.74
CA ASP A 315 20.68 -67.61 -20.79
C ASP A 315 19.32 -67.03 -21.22
N ASP A 316 18.71 -67.66 -22.22
CA ASP A 316 17.47 -67.29 -22.91
C ASP A 316 16.23 -67.91 -22.23
N ASP A 317 15.69 -67.33 -21.14
CA ASP A 317 14.35 -67.73 -20.65
C ASP A 317 13.59 -66.65 -19.82
N GLU A 318 13.99 -65.38 -19.85
CA GLU A 318 13.21 -64.25 -19.27
C GLU A 318 12.70 -63.32 -20.39
N PRO A 319 11.42 -62.91 -20.40
CA PRO A 319 10.93 -61.95 -21.38
C PRO A 319 11.65 -60.61 -21.17
N ASP A 320 12.45 -60.17 -22.14
CA ASP A 320 13.21 -58.92 -22.07
C ASP A 320 12.25 -57.71 -22.08
N THR A 321 11.89 -57.21 -20.90
CA THR A 321 11.04 -56.03 -20.71
C THR A 321 11.80 -54.71 -20.92
N ALA A 322 13.14 -54.75 -21.07
CA ALA A 322 13.99 -53.58 -21.24
C ALA A 322 13.65 -52.70 -22.47
N PRO A 323 13.25 -53.25 -23.64
CA PRO A 323 12.83 -52.43 -24.77
C PRO A 323 11.47 -51.75 -24.55
N LEU A 324 10.55 -52.40 -23.83
CA LEU A 324 9.23 -51.85 -23.53
C LEU A 324 9.33 -50.71 -22.52
N ILE A 325 10.13 -50.88 -21.46
CA ILE A 325 10.37 -49.81 -20.49
C ILE A 325 11.12 -48.64 -21.13
N ARG A 326 12.12 -48.90 -21.98
CA ARG A 326 12.80 -47.83 -22.72
C ARG A 326 11.83 -47.03 -23.58
N ARG A 327 10.86 -47.69 -24.20
CA ARG A 327 9.84 -47.04 -25.02
C ARG A 327 8.83 -46.23 -24.20
N ALA A 328 8.45 -46.72 -23.02
CA ALA A 328 7.62 -45.96 -22.09
C ALA A 328 8.29 -44.64 -21.69
N PHE A 329 9.59 -44.65 -21.41
CA PHE A 329 10.34 -43.43 -21.06
C PHE A 329 10.53 -42.49 -22.25
N LEU A 330 10.69 -42.99 -23.48
CA LEU A 330 10.64 -42.14 -24.68
C LEU A 330 9.29 -41.43 -24.84
N PHE A 331 8.17 -42.10 -24.53
CA PHE A 331 6.87 -41.44 -24.53
C PHE A 331 6.73 -40.38 -23.44
N LEU A 332 7.34 -40.58 -22.26
CA LEU A 332 7.41 -39.55 -21.22
C LEU A 332 8.18 -38.32 -21.70
N GLU A 333 9.33 -38.50 -22.35
CA GLU A 333 10.12 -37.42 -22.96
C GLU A 333 9.31 -36.66 -24.03
N ASP A 334 8.54 -37.38 -24.85
CA ASP A 334 7.63 -36.82 -25.87
C ASP A 334 6.34 -36.20 -25.28
N ARG A 335 6.16 -36.24 -23.95
CA ARG A 335 4.95 -35.80 -23.22
C ARG A 335 3.67 -36.55 -23.62
N ASP A 336 3.82 -37.74 -24.16
CA ASP A 336 2.72 -38.67 -24.44
C ASP A 336 2.47 -39.57 -23.22
N TRP A 337 1.82 -38.97 -22.21
CA TRP A 337 1.55 -39.61 -20.92
C TRP A 337 0.70 -40.88 -21.05
N SER A 338 -0.23 -40.89 -22.00
CA SER A 338 -1.15 -42.01 -22.20
C SER A 338 -0.40 -43.22 -22.77
N SER A 339 0.44 -43.01 -23.78
CA SER A 339 1.26 -44.08 -24.33
C SER A 339 2.33 -44.54 -23.35
N ALA A 340 2.93 -43.63 -22.58
CA ALA A 340 3.86 -43.98 -21.52
C ALA A 340 3.23 -44.91 -20.47
N ASP A 341 2.03 -44.58 -20.00
CA ASP A 341 1.28 -45.37 -19.03
C ASP A 341 0.93 -46.77 -19.59
N GLU A 342 0.43 -46.84 -20.83
CA GLU A 342 0.08 -48.10 -21.49
C GLU A 342 1.31 -49.02 -21.62
N TYR A 343 2.46 -48.48 -22.01
CA TYR A 343 3.69 -49.27 -22.13
C TYR A 343 4.25 -49.69 -20.78
N CYS A 344 4.07 -48.89 -19.72
CA CYS A 344 4.40 -49.31 -18.36
C CYS A 344 3.47 -50.44 -17.88
N GLU A 345 2.17 -50.38 -18.14
CA GLU A 345 1.23 -51.47 -17.82
C GLU A 345 1.60 -52.76 -18.55
N ARG A 346 1.99 -52.68 -19.82
CA ARG A 346 2.48 -53.85 -20.58
C ARG A 346 3.75 -54.47 -20.00
N VAL A 347 4.61 -53.67 -19.37
CA VAL A 347 5.76 -54.18 -18.61
C VAL A 347 5.28 -54.86 -17.33
N LEU A 348 4.32 -54.26 -16.62
CA LEU A 348 3.76 -54.81 -15.38
C LEU A 348 2.93 -56.09 -15.57
N ASP A 349 2.30 -56.26 -16.74
CA ASP A 349 1.63 -57.51 -17.14
C ASP A 349 2.61 -58.69 -17.24
N LEU A 350 3.88 -58.41 -17.58
CA LEU A 350 4.95 -59.40 -17.72
C LEU A 350 5.77 -59.53 -16.43
N GLU A 351 6.08 -58.41 -15.79
CA GLU A 351 6.86 -58.29 -14.56
C GLU A 351 6.14 -57.37 -13.55
N PRO A 352 5.22 -57.92 -12.73
CA PRO A 352 4.40 -57.12 -11.79
C PRO A 352 5.19 -56.37 -10.72
N GLU A 353 6.45 -56.75 -10.50
CA GLU A 353 7.36 -56.17 -9.51
C GLU A 353 8.40 -55.22 -10.16
N ASN A 354 8.23 -54.86 -11.44
CA ASN A 354 9.18 -53.97 -12.12
C ASN A 354 9.10 -52.53 -11.57
N ALA A 355 10.09 -52.15 -10.76
CA ALA A 355 10.12 -50.85 -10.10
C ALA A 355 10.15 -49.66 -11.07
N MET A 356 10.86 -49.79 -12.19
CA MET A 356 10.99 -48.72 -13.19
C MET A 356 9.67 -48.49 -13.95
N ALA A 357 8.84 -49.52 -14.14
CA ALA A 357 7.50 -49.36 -14.70
C ALA A 357 6.60 -48.55 -13.76
N TYR A 358 6.69 -48.77 -12.44
CA TYR A 358 5.98 -47.93 -11.46
C TYR A 358 6.52 -46.49 -11.43
N VAL A 359 7.84 -46.28 -11.62
CA VAL A 359 8.40 -44.93 -11.80
C VAL A 359 7.83 -44.27 -13.06
N GLY A 360 7.77 -44.99 -14.17
CA GLY A 360 7.19 -44.47 -15.41
C GLY A 360 5.71 -44.08 -15.28
N LYS A 361 4.91 -44.89 -14.59
CA LYS A 361 3.51 -44.54 -14.25
C LYS A 361 3.42 -43.33 -13.33
N LEU A 362 4.26 -43.24 -12.30
CA LEU A 362 4.34 -42.06 -11.44
C LEU A 362 4.67 -40.80 -12.25
N MET A 363 5.60 -40.90 -13.19
CA MET A 363 5.98 -39.80 -14.08
C MET A 363 4.84 -39.41 -15.02
N ALA A 364 4.12 -40.37 -15.60
CA ALA A 364 2.94 -40.11 -16.42
C ALA A 364 1.82 -39.40 -15.62
N GLU A 365 1.56 -39.84 -14.39
CA GLU A 365 0.55 -39.23 -13.50
C GLU A 365 0.94 -37.82 -13.05
N THR A 366 2.23 -37.59 -12.79
CA THR A 366 2.77 -36.29 -12.38
C THR A 366 3.12 -35.39 -13.57
N GLN A 367 2.96 -35.89 -14.81
CA GLN A 367 3.29 -35.22 -16.07
C GLN A 367 4.74 -34.73 -16.11
N THR A 368 5.67 -35.57 -15.67
CA THR A 368 7.11 -35.31 -15.70
C THR A 368 7.75 -36.06 -16.86
N ALA A 369 8.52 -35.35 -17.68
CA ALA A 369 9.11 -35.89 -18.90
C ALA A 369 10.40 -36.67 -18.59
N VAL A 370 11.14 -36.23 -17.57
CA VAL A 370 12.36 -36.89 -17.06
C VAL A 370 12.27 -37.08 -15.55
N GLN A 371 12.95 -38.10 -15.03
CA GLN A 371 12.76 -38.56 -13.65
C GLN A 371 13.18 -37.49 -12.61
N GLU A 372 14.16 -36.65 -12.95
CA GLU A 372 14.68 -35.56 -12.12
C GLU A 372 13.63 -34.47 -11.88
N GLU A 373 12.69 -34.26 -12.82
CA GLU A 373 11.58 -33.31 -12.69
C GLU A 373 10.59 -33.70 -11.59
N LEU A 374 10.61 -34.96 -11.12
CA LEU A 374 9.81 -35.37 -9.97
C LEU A 374 10.09 -34.50 -8.75
N SER A 375 11.34 -34.05 -8.54
CA SER A 375 11.70 -33.12 -7.46
C SER A 375 11.02 -31.74 -7.58
N SER A 376 10.56 -31.38 -8.77
CA SER A 376 9.92 -30.10 -9.09
C SER A 376 8.39 -30.17 -9.07
N CYS A 377 7.79 -31.34 -8.80
CA CYS A 377 6.35 -31.50 -8.73
C CYS A 377 5.71 -30.57 -7.67
N PRO A 378 4.51 -30.02 -7.94
CA PRO A 378 3.87 -29.02 -7.07
C PRO A 378 3.44 -29.58 -5.72
N ALA A 379 3.25 -30.89 -5.59
CA ALA A 379 2.84 -31.57 -4.37
C ALA A 379 3.70 -32.83 -4.13
N PRO A 380 3.94 -33.18 -2.86
CA PRO A 380 4.63 -34.43 -2.53
C PRO A 380 3.77 -35.62 -2.94
N PHE A 381 4.42 -36.70 -3.35
CA PHE A 381 3.77 -37.92 -3.82
C PHE A 381 3.89 -39.08 -2.83
N THR A 382 4.10 -38.79 -1.54
CA THR A 382 4.20 -39.79 -0.46
C THR A 382 3.02 -40.78 -0.45
N GLU A 383 1.82 -40.31 -0.76
CA GLU A 383 0.59 -41.11 -0.79
C GLU A 383 0.30 -41.74 -2.17
N ASN A 384 1.11 -41.43 -3.19
CA ASN A 384 0.92 -41.97 -4.53
C ASN A 384 1.22 -43.48 -4.55
N ASN A 385 0.29 -44.27 -5.09
CA ASN A 385 0.38 -45.72 -5.12
C ASN A 385 1.57 -46.22 -5.96
N ASN A 386 1.86 -45.58 -7.09
CA ASN A 386 2.99 -45.95 -7.94
C ASN A 386 4.32 -45.61 -7.27
N TYR A 387 4.42 -44.47 -6.57
CA TYR A 387 5.59 -44.14 -5.74
C TYR A 387 5.84 -45.20 -4.65
N GLN A 388 4.80 -45.58 -3.91
CA GLN A 388 4.92 -46.61 -2.86
C GLN A 388 5.36 -47.97 -3.42
N LYS A 389 4.84 -48.35 -4.59
CA LYS A 389 5.25 -49.60 -5.27
C LYS A 389 6.67 -49.51 -5.83
N ALA A 390 7.07 -48.37 -6.39
CA ALA A 390 8.44 -48.13 -6.83
C ALA A 390 9.44 -48.23 -5.66
N LEU A 391 9.09 -47.69 -4.48
CA LEU A 391 9.89 -47.85 -3.27
C LEU A 391 9.89 -49.29 -2.72
N ARG A 392 8.78 -50.02 -2.89
CA ARG A 392 8.67 -51.41 -2.43
C ARG A 392 9.59 -52.33 -3.22
N PHE A 393 9.55 -52.23 -4.55
CA PHE A 393 10.24 -53.17 -5.44
C PHE A 393 11.59 -52.66 -5.97
N GLY A 394 11.91 -51.37 -5.82
CA GLY A 394 13.18 -50.80 -6.26
C GLY A 394 14.39 -51.31 -5.48
N ASP A 395 15.59 -51.11 -6.03
CA ASP A 395 16.84 -51.28 -5.31
C ASP A 395 17.11 -50.10 -4.36
N GLU A 396 18.16 -50.18 -3.53
CA GLU A 396 18.47 -49.12 -2.56
C GLU A 396 18.75 -47.77 -3.24
N GLN A 397 19.42 -47.79 -4.40
CA GLN A 397 19.78 -46.57 -5.14
C GLN A 397 18.53 -45.86 -5.67
N LEU A 398 17.57 -46.59 -6.22
CA LEU A 398 16.31 -46.04 -6.69
C LEU A 398 15.45 -45.52 -5.53
N LYS A 399 15.40 -46.25 -4.41
CA LYS A 399 14.68 -45.81 -3.20
C LYS A 399 15.23 -44.50 -2.67
N GLU A 400 16.55 -44.38 -2.60
CA GLU A 400 17.23 -43.17 -2.16
C GLU A 400 16.91 -41.99 -3.09
N ARG A 401 17.03 -42.18 -4.41
CA ARG A 401 16.69 -41.14 -5.41
C ARG A 401 15.25 -40.65 -5.28
N LEU A 402 14.28 -41.56 -5.26
CA LEU A 402 12.87 -41.22 -5.18
C LEU A 402 12.51 -40.54 -3.85
N THR A 403 13.10 -40.99 -2.74
CA THR A 403 12.92 -40.36 -1.42
C THR A 403 13.51 -38.95 -1.41
N ASN A 404 14.70 -38.75 -2.00
CA ASN A 404 15.33 -37.44 -2.12
C ASN A 404 14.50 -36.47 -2.96
N TYR A 405 13.89 -36.93 -4.07
CA TYR A 405 12.98 -36.09 -4.85
C TYR A 405 11.78 -35.63 -4.03
N ASN A 406 11.13 -36.55 -3.31
CA ASN A 406 9.99 -36.21 -2.47
C ASN A 406 10.39 -35.30 -1.29
N GLN A 407 11.56 -35.52 -0.69
CA GLN A 407 12.09 -34.67 0.38
C GLN A 407 12.38 -33.25 -0.12
N THR A 408 12.96 -33.11 -1.32
CA THR A 408 13.20 -31.81 -1.96
C THR A 408 11.90 -31.00 -2.13
N ILE A 409 10.79 -31.66 -2.48
CA ILE A 409 9.47 -31.01 -2.56
C ILE A 409 9.01 -30.53 -1.19
N LEU A 410 9.14 -31.37 -0.16
CA LEU A 410 8.73 -31.03 1.21
C LEU A 410 9.53 -29.83 1.74
N ASP A 411 10.85 -29.85 1.58
CA ASP A 411 11.75 -28.78 2.01
C ASP A 411 11.42 -27.47 1.28
N ARG A 412 11.15 -27.51 -0.03
CA ARG A 412 10.74 -26.34 -0.80
C ARG A 412 9.41 -25.78 -0.33
N LEU A 413 8.40 -26.62 -0.08
CA LEU A 413 7.08 -26.17 0.37
C LEU A 413 7.13 -25.58 1.79
N GLU A 414 7.93 -26.19 2.68
CA GLU A 414 8.17 -25.66 4.01
C GLU A 414 8.91 -24.32 3.96
N PHE A 415 9.94 -24.22 3.11
CA PHE A 415 10.64 -22.96 2.86
C PHE A 415 9.68 -21.87 2.36
N GLN A 416 8.86 -22.14 1.33
CA GLN A 416 7.90 -21.18 0.78
C GLN A 416 6.86 -20.73 1.81
N LYS A 417 6.40 -21.65 2.68
CA LYS A 417 5.47 -21.32 3.76
C LYS A 417 6.13 -20.39 4.78
N ASN A 418 7.34 -20.71 5.22
CA ASN A 418 8.06 -19.90 6.20
C ASN A 418 8.49 -18.54 5.62
N ASP A 419 8.87 -18.50 4.33
CA ASP A 419 9.24 -17.27 3.63
C ASP A 419 8.08 -16.30 3.52
N LYS A 420 6.86 -16.78 3.23
CA LYS A 420 5.65 -15.95 3.22
C LYS A 420 5.40 -15.29 4.58
N VAL A 421 5.47 -16.07 5.67
CA VAL A 421 5.32 -15.55 7.05
C VAL A 421 6.42 -14.56 7.39
N TYR A 422 7.65 -14.82 6.93
CA TYR A 422 8.79 -13.95 7.16
C TYR A 422 8.64 -12.59 6.44
N VAL A 423 8.22 -12.59 5.19
CA VAL A 423 7.96 -11.36 4.40
C VAL A 423 6.79 -10.57 4.99
N GLU A 424 5.73 -11.24 5.43
CA GLU A 424 4.62 -10.60 6.14
C GLU A 424 5.10 -9.92 7.44
N ALA A 425 5.90 -10.62 8.24
CA ALA A 425 6.47 -10.08 9.47
C ALA A 425 7.38 -8.87 9.22
N LEU A 426 8.20 -8.89 8.15
CA LEU A 426 9.03 -7.75 7.75
C LEU A 426 8.19 -6.56 7.31
N SER A 427 7.15 -6.77 6.49
CA SER A 427 6.26 -5.70 6.05
C SER A 427 5.56 -5.01 7.22
N ILE A 428 5.09 -5.78 8.21
CA ILE A 428 4.50 -5.25 9.44
C ILE A 428 5.56 -4.50 10.26
N MET A 429 6.78 -5.04 10.39
CA MET A 429 7.88 -4.39 11.11
C MET A 429 8.28 -3.05 10.49
N GLU A 430 8.35 -2.94 9.16
CA GLU A 430 8.75 -1.73 8.44
C GLU A 430 7.68 -0.63 8.47
N SER A 431 6.40 -1.03 8.45
CA SER A 431 5.26 -0.11 8.52
C SER A 431 4.81 0.23 9.94
N ALA A 432 5.39 -0.41 10.96
CA ALA A 432 5.00 -0.27 12.36
C ALA A 432 5.21 1.15 12.91
N LYS A 433 4.14 1.73 13.46
CA LYS A 433 4.15 3.03 14.12
C LYS A 433 3.85 2.94 15.61
N THR A 434 3.34 1.80 16.07
CA THR A 434 2.91 1.61 17.46
C THR A 434 3.60 0.41 18.11
N ASN A 435 3.61 0.38 19.45
CA ASN A 435 4.06 -0.78 20.22
C ASN A 435 3.34 -2.08 19.82
N TYR A 436 2.06 -1.99 19.44
CA TYR A 436 1.26 -3.15 19.07
C TYR A 436 1.71 -3.76 17.74
N ASP A 437 1.99 -2.91 16.74
CA ASP A 437 2.44 -3.35 15.41
C ASP A 437 3.77 -4.10 15.51
N TYR A 438 4.74 -3.54 16.25
CA TYR A 438 6.01 -4.21 16.49
C TYR A 438 5.84 -5.54 17.25
N LYS A 439 4.91 -5.64 18.20
CA LYS A 439 4.62 -6.90 18.88
C LYS A 439 4.01 -7.95 17.94
N GLN A 440 3.12 -7.55 17.04
CA GLN A 440 2.57 -8.45 16.04
C GLN A 440 3.66 -8.99 15.11
N ALA A 441 4.55 -8.12 14.61
CA ALA A 441 5.71 -8.55 13.83
C ALA A 441 6.60 -9.53 14.62
N ALA A 442 6.88 -9.25 15.90
CA ALA A 442 7.67 -10.13 16.75
C ALA A 442 7.03 -11.51 16.92
N GLU A 443 5.71 -11.60 17.09
CA GLU A 443 4.98 -12.87 17.18
C GLU A 443 5.08 -13.70 15.91
N LEU A 444 4.97 -13.07 14.73
CA LEU A 444 5.13 -13.77 13.45
C LEU A 444 6.55 -14.31 13.29
N PHE A 445 7.58 -13.52 13.60
CA PHE A 445 8.97 -14.01 13.60
C PHE A 445 9.21 -15.16 14.58
N ARG A 446 8.56 -15.15 15.76
CA ARG A 446 8.67 -16.27 16.72
C ARG A 446 8.07 -17.57 16.21
N LYS A 447 7.00 -17.51 15.40
CA LYS A 447 6.40 -18.71 14.78
C LYS A 447 7.36 -19.46 13.85
N ILE A 448 8.36 -18.75 13.32
CA ILE A 448 9.39 -19.27 12.39
C ILE A 448 10.80 -19.09 12.97
N SER A 449 10.98 -19.38 14.26
CA SER A 449 12.21 -19.06 15.00
C SER A 449 13.51 -19.67 14.42
N GLU A 450 13.42 -20.82 13.74
CA GLU A 450 14.58 -21.49 13.11
C GLU A 450 14.85 -21.00 11.67
N PHE A 451 14.01 -20.12 11.14
CA PHE A 451 14.09 -19.62 9.76
C PHE A 451 14.81 -18.27 9.69
N LYS A 452 15.88 -18.19 8.90
CA LYS A 452 16.69 -16.98 8.69
C LYS A 452 17.12 -16.34 10.02
N ASP A 453 17.01 -15.02 10.15
CA ASP A 453 17.33 -14.22 11.33
C ASP A 453 16.08 -13.87 12.17
N SER A 454 15.02 -14.67 12.07
CA SER A 454 13.73 -14.37 12.72
C SER A 454 13.83 -14.14 14.22
N THR A 455 14.68 -14.89 14.93
CA THR A 455 14.92 -14.67 16.37
C THR A 455 15.54 -13.30 16.67
N VAL A 456 16.46 -12.85 15.82
CA VAL A 456 17.10 -11.52 15.93
C VAL A 456 16.08 -10.42 15.62
N LYS A 457 15.28 -10.61 14.57
CA LYS A 457 14.21 -9.67 14.18
C LYS A 457 13.13 -9.56 15.26
N ALA A 458 12.70 -10.67 15.85
CA ALA A 458 11.74 -10.67 16.96
C ALA A 458 12.25 -9.85 18.15
N ALA A 459 13.51 -10.05 18.54
CA ALA A 459 14.12 -9.28 19.64
C ALA A 459 14.26 -7.79 19.30
N ALA A 460 14.58 -7.46 18.04
CA ALA A 460 14.62 -6.07 17.58
C ALA A 460 13.23 -5.41 17.64
N CYS A 461 12.19 -6.12 17.21
CA CYS A 461 10.80 -5.68 17.31
C CYS A 461 10.39 -5.46 18.77
N ASP A 462 10.72 -6.35 19.70
CA ASP A 462 10.41 -6.17 21.13
C ASP A 462 11.05 -4.89 21.70
N LYS A 463 12.30 -4.63 21.31
CA LYS A 463 13.02 -3.42 21.71
C LYS A 463 12.37 -2.15 21.15
N LEU A 464 12.09 -2.12 19.85
CA LEU A 464 11.42 -1.00 19.19
C LEU A 464 10.01 -0.77 19.73
N ALA A 465 9.28 -1.85 20.04
CA ALA A 465 7.98 -1.78 20.68
C ALA A 465 8.08 -1.06 22.03
N GLU A 466 9.05 -1.44 22.87
CA GLU A 466 9.24 -0.82 24.18
C GLU A 466 9.69 0.64 24.06
N GLU A 467 10.64 0.95 23.17
CA GLU A 467 11.07 2.33 22.89
C GLU A 467 9.89 3.22 22.47
N THR A 468 9.02 2.73 21.58
CA THR A 468 7.81 3.43 21.11
C THR A 468 6.80 3.64 22.23
N ARG A 469 6.64 2.64 23.11
CA ARG A 469 5.76 2.74 24.29
C ARG A 469 6.24 3.81 25.26
N LEU A 470 7.54 3.84 25.53
CA LEU A 470 8.17 4.82 26.42
C LEU A 470 8.08 6.23 25.85
N GLU A 471 8.37 6.42 24.56
CA GLU A 471 8.27 7.71 23.88
C GLU A 471 6.83 8.25 23.89
N LYS A 472 5.82 7.40 23.63
CA LYS A 472 4.41 7.80 23.66
C LYS A 472 3.97 8.29 25.05
N LEU A 473 4.35 7.56 26.11
CA LEU A 473 4.06 7.97 27.48
C LEU A 473 4.76 9.30 27.84
N TYR A 474 6.01 9.45 27.41
CA TYR A 474 6.78 10.67 27.60
C TYR A 474 6.16 11.88 26.88
N ALA A 475 5.84 11.74 25.60
CA ALA A 475 5.21 12.79 24.79
C ALA A 475 3.87 13.23 25.40
N SER A 476 3.02 12.26 25.78
CA SER A 476 1.75 12.54 26.46
C SER A 476 1.94 13.27 27.79
N ALA A 477 2.97 12.91 28.57
CA ALA A 477 3.27 13.58 29.84
C ALA A 477 3.75 15.03 29.64
N VAL A 478 4.59 15.27 28.63
CA VAL A 478 5.07 16.62 28.27
C VAL A 478 3.93 17.49 27.75
N GLU A 479 3.06 16.95 26.90
CA GLU A 479 1.87 17.64 26.41
C GLU A 479 0.94 18.02 27.56
N ASN A 480 0.63 17.06 28.45
CA ASN A 480 -0.19 17.34 29.63
C ASN A 480 0.44 18.37 30.57
N LYS A 481 1.78 18.35 30.73
CA LYS A 481 2.51 19.38 31.47
C LYS A 481 2.33 20.77 30.84
N SER A 482 2.27 20.87 29.51
CA SER A 482 2.17 22.15 28.79
C SER A 482 0.84 22.88 29.03
N TYR A 483 -0.27 22.15 29.25
CA TYR A 483 -1.58 22.75 29.53
C TYR A 483 -1.65 23.42 30.91
N GLY A 484 -0.84 22.95 31.88
CA GLY A 484 -0.65 23.61 33.18
C GLY A 484 -1.88 23.66 34.10
N SER A 485 -2.93 22.89 33.82
CA SER A 485 -4.10 22.77 34.71
C SER A 485 -3.87 21.72 35.80
N VAL A 486 -4.60 21.79 36.91
CA VAL A 486 -4.50 20.82 38.02
C VAL A 486 -4.72 19.38 37.52
N THR A 487 -5.70 19.17 36.65
CA THR A 487 -6.02 17.84 36.08
C THR A 487 -4.94 17.36 35.13
N SER A 488 -4.47 18.21 34.22
CA SER A 488 -3.42 17.85 33.25
C SER A 488 -2.07 17.60 33.94
N LEU A 489 -1.70 18.38 34.95
CA LEU A 489 -0.48 18.15 35.75
C LEU A 489 -0.54 16.83 36.52
N ARG A 490 -1.71 16.43 37.05
CA ARG A 490 -1.87 15.11 37.69
C ARG A 490 -1.68 13.96 36.70
N THR A 491 -2.25 14.08 35.50
CA THR A 491 -2.05 13.09 34.41
C THR A 491 -0.59 13.03 33.97
N ALA A 492 0.08 14.19 33.84
CA ALA A 492 1.51 14.26 33.52
C ALA A 492 2.37 13.56 34.59
N ILE A 493 2.08 13.79 35.89
CA ILE A 493 2.79 13.14 37.00
C ILE A 493 2.58 11.62 36.96
N ASP A 494 1.36 11.16 36.70
CA ASP A 494 1.06 9.72 36.56
C ASP A 494 1.87 9.10 35.40
N HIS A 495 1.85 9.73 34.23
CA HIS A 495 2.61 9.24 33.07
C HIS A 495 4.12 9.23 33.32
N PHE A 496 4.72 10.31 33.84
CA PHE A 496 6.15 10.32 34.18
C PHE A 496 6.49 9.31 35.29
N SER A 497 5.56 8.99 36.19
CA SER A 497 5.80 7.99 37.24
C SER A 497 5.97 6.56 36.70
N LYS A 498 5.40 6.28 35.53
CA LYS A 498 5.49 4.98 34.85
C LYS A 498 6.81 4.81 34.08
N ILE A 499 7.60 5.88 33.91
CA ILE A 499 8.84 5.92 33.13
C ILE A 499 9.97 6.68 33.83
N PRO A 500 10.30 6.37 35.10
CA PRO A 500 11.21 7.18 35.91
C PRO A 500 12.63 7.31 35.33
N ASP A 501 13.13 6.25 34.69
CA ASP A 501 14.49 6.16 34.14
C ASP A 501 14.59 6.61 32.67
N TYR A 502 13.48 7.05 32.08
CA TYR A 502 13.42 7.44 30.68
C TYR A 502 13.59 8.95 30.51
N LYS A 503 14.64 9.37 29.79
CA LYS A 503 15.00 10.78 29.58
C LYS A 503 15.07 11.54 30.91
N ASP A 504 14.45 12.71 31.00
CA ASP A 504 14.38 13.60 32.17
C ASP A 504 13.04 13.47 32.93
N SER A 505 12.30 12.36 32.73
CA SER A 505 10.97 12.13 33.33
C SER A 505 10.94 12.30 34.85
N ALA A 506 11.96 11.82 35.57
CA ALA A 506 12.05 12.00 37.02
C ALA A 506 12.15 13.48 37.43
N SER A 507 12.91 14.28 36.68
CA SER A 507 13.07 15.72 36.94
C SER A 507 11.77 16.47 36.62
N LEU A 508 11.18 16.21 35.45
CA LEU A 508 9.93 16.84 35.01
C LEU A 508 8.75 16.51 35.92
N LYS A 509 8.69 15.28 36.46
CA LYS A 509 7.70 14.88 37.47
C LYS A 509 7.77 15.75 38.73
N GLU A 510 8.98 15.97 39.25
CA GLU A 510 9.16 16.81 40.45
C GLU A 510 8.84 18.29 40.16
N GLU A 511 9.13 18.77 38.95
CA GLU A 511 8.69 20.09 38.51
C GLU A 511 7.16 20.20 38.47
N CYS A 512 6.47 19.23 37.85
CA CYS A 512 5.01 19.19 37.80
C CYS A 512 4.38 19.18 39.20
N LYS A 513 4.95 18.44 40.16
CA LYS A 513 4.47 18.42 41.55
C LYS A 513 4.58 19.80 42.21
N ARG A 514 5.72 20.47 42.06
CA ARG A 514 5.90 21.82 42.61
C ARG A 514 4.91 22.81 42.01
N THR A 515 4.69 22.75 40.70
CA THR A 515 3.71 23.61 40.01
C THR A 515 2.28 23.29 40.45
N LEU A 516 1.94 22.01 40.62
CA LEU A 516 0.63 21.58 41.13
C LEU A 516 0.38 22.13 42.54
N GLU A 517 1.33 21.99 43.46
CA GLU A 517 1.23 22.55 44.82
C GLU A 517 1.05 24.08 44.80
N GLN A 518 1.75 24.79 43.91
CA GLN A 518 1.61 26.23 43.75
C GLN A 518 0.20 26.63 43.27
N LEU A 519 -0.34 25.92 42.27
CA LEU A 519 -1.68 26.17 41.73
C LEU A 519 -2.78 25.87 42.75
N GLU A 520 -2.68 24.77 43.47
CA GLU A 520 -3.63 24.41 44.54
C GLU A 520 -3.63 25.46 45.65
N MET A 521 -2.46 25.92 46.10
CA MET A 521 -2.35 27.03 47.06
C MET A 521 -2.94 28.35 46.53
N GLU A 522 -2.79 28.65 45.24
CA GLU A 522 -3.40 29.82 44.64
C GLU A 522 -4.92 29.72 44.53
N GLU A 523 -5.44 28.55 44.18
CA GLU A 523 -6.88 28.28 44.15
C GLU A 523 -7.50 28.40 45.53
N GLU A 524 -6.85 27.85 46.56
CA GLU A 524 -7.27 28.02 47.96
C GLU A 524 -7.26 29.49 48.39
N LYS A 525 -6.21 30.25 48.03
CA LYS A 525 -6.17 31.71 48.30
C LYS A 525 -7.26 32.45 47.55
N LYS A 526 -7.54 32.09 46.29
CA LYS A 526 -8.61 32.68 45.47
C LYS A 526 -9.98 32.32 46.04
N GLN A 527 -10.21 31.09 46.50
CA GLN A 527 -11.42 30.65 47.18
C GLN A 527 -11.60 31.37 48.51
N ALA A 528 -10.58 31.39 49.37
CA ALA A 528 -10.60 32.13 50.64
C ALA A 528 -10.82 33.65 50.42
N ALA A 529 -10.27 34.24 49.35
CA ALA A 529 -10.51 35.64 48.98
C ALA A 529 -11.94 35.86 48.45
N LYS A 530 -12.48 34.93 47.66
CA LYS A 530 -13.89 34.93 47.22
C LYS A 530 -14.83 34.82 48.43
N GLU A 531 -14.55 33.93 49.38
CA GLU A 531 -15.30 33.80 50.63
C GLU A 531 -15.20 35.06 51.50
N ARG A 532 -14.02 35.65 51.65
CA ARG A 532 -13.83 36.93 52.36
C ARG A 532 -14.58 38.08 51.67
N LYS A 533 -14.58 38.14 50.33
CA LYS A 533 -15.37 39.09 49.54
C LYS A 533 -16.87 38.84 49.67
N GLN A 534 -17.32 37.60 49.70
CA GLN A 534 -18.72 37.24 49.94
C GLN A 534 -19.16 37.58 51.37
N LYS A 535 -18.33 37.29 52.39
CA LYS A 535 -18.57 37.70 53.79
C LYS A 535 -18.63 39.22 53.93
N LYS A 536 -17.72 39.97 53.30
CA LYS A 536 -17.79 41.44 53.22
C LYS A 536 -19.04 41.94 52.49
N LYS A 537 -19.41 41.35 51.34
CA LYS A 537 -20.66 41.66 50.63
C LYS A 537 -21.89 41.36 51.49
N LYS A 538 -21.87 40.29 52.30
CA LYS A 538 -22.96 39.92 53.21
C LYS A 538 -23.11 40.94 54.34
N VAL A 539 -22.00 41.37 54.96
CA VAL A 539 -21.99 42.43 56.01
C VAL A 539 -22.40 43.80 55.44
N ILE A 540 -21.91 44.17 54.25
CA ILE A 540 -22.33 45.40 53.55
C ILE A 540 -23.81 45.29 53.19
N LYS A 541 -24.31 44.15 52.70
CA LYS A 541 -25.75 43.91 52.49
C LYS A 541 -26.54 44.10 53.78
N THR A 542 -26.06 43.65 54.94
CA THR A 542 -26.79 43.82 56.22
C THR A 542 -26.86 45.30 56.65
N LEU A 543 -25.78 46.07 56.49
CA LEU A 543 -25.74 47.51 56.79
C LEU A 543 -26.52 48.36 55.78
N VAL A 544 -26.47 47.98 54.49
CA VAL A 544 -27.24 48.58 53.40
C VAL A 544 -28.72 48.23 53.54
N VAL A 545 -29.09 47.01 53.95
CA VAL A 545 -30.48 46.62 54.22
C VAL A 545 -31.07 47.45 55.38
N LEU A 546 -30.30 47.79 56.41
CA LEU A 546 -30.78 48.66 57.50
C LEU A 546 -30.98 50.13 57.05
N ALA A 547 -30.15 50.63 56.13
CA ALA A 547 -30.27 51.98 55.56
C ALA A 547 -31.32 52.08 54.43
N PHE A 548 -31.51 51.00 53.65
CA PHE A 548 -32.53 50.86 52.61
C PHE A 548 -33.86 50.31 53.12
N LEU A 549 -33.98 49.83 54.36
CA LEU A 549 -35.29 49.50 54.96
C LEU A 549 -36.15 50.77 55.15
N ILE A 550 -35.52 51.93 55.32
CA ILE A 550 -36.21 53.23 55.49
C ILE A 550 -36.54 53.89 54.13
N THR A 551 -35.77 53.60 53.07
CA THR A 551 -35.94 54.23 51.73
C THR A 551 -36.43 53.28 50.62
N GLY A 552 -36.28 51.96 50.79
CA GLY A 552 -36.59 50.91 49.81
C GLY A 552 -38.02 50.38 49.85
N ILE A 553 -38.77 50.62 50.93
CA ILE A 553 -40.22 50.33 50.99
C ILE A 553 -40.98 51.14 49.92
N ALA A 554 -40.48 52.32 49.54
CA ALA A 554 -41.11 53.16 48.51
C ALA A 554 -40.84 52.72 47.06
N ILE A 555 -39.73 52.00 46.77
CA ILE A 555 -39.34 51.65 45.39
C ILE A 555 -39.80 50.24 44.99
N ALA A 556 -39.87 49.28 45.93
CA ALA A 556 -40.29 47.91 45.66
C ALA A 556 -41.78 47.77 45.26
N ILE A 557 -42.62 48.75 45.58
CA ILE A 557 -44.05 48.75 45.23
C ILE A 557 -44.30 49.20 43.78
N ASN A 558 -43.41 50.01 43.18
CA ASN A 558 -43.68 50.68 41.90
C ASN A 558 -43.17 49.94 40.65
N ILE A 559 -42.17 49.05 40.77
CA ILE A 559 -41.56 48.40 39.60
C ILE A 559 -42.49 47.39 38.90
N PRO A 560 -43.20 46.48 39.62
CA PRO A 560 -44.16 45.59 38.98
C PRO A 560 -45.35 46.36 38.39
N LYS A 561 -45.80 47.42 39.08
CA LYS A 561 -46.91 48.27 38.65
C LYS A 561 -46.63 48.99 37.31
N ILE A 562 -45.47 49.61 37.15
CA ILE A 562 -45.10 50.32 35.90
C ILE A 562 -44.97 49.36 34.72
N LYS A 563 -44.37 48.18 34.93
CA LYS A 563 -44.25 47.15 33.88
C LYS A 563 -45.63 46.62 33.48
N TYR A 564 -46.51 46.41 34.44
CA TYR A 564 -47.88 45.97 34.23
C TYR A 564 -48.70 47.03 33.48
N GLU A 565 -48.66 48.30 33.89
CA GLU A 565 -49.36 49.40 33.19
C GLU A 565 -48.88 49.56 31.73
N LYS A 566 -47.58 49.38 31.49
CA LYS A 566 -47.01 49.42 30.14
C LYS A 566 -47.42 48.21 29.30
N ALA A 567 -47.49 47.01 29.89
CA ALA A 567 -47.94 45.81 29.21
C ALA A 567 -49.42 45.90 28.81
N VAL A 568 -50.28 46.37 29.74
CA VAL A 568 -51.71 46.63 29.49
C VAL A 568 -51.89 47.70 28.40
N ALA A 569 -51.13 48.79 28.44
CA ALA A 569 -51.21 49.82 27.40
C ALA A 569 -50.87 49.30 25.99
N TYR A 570 -49.85 48.44 25.87
CA TYR A 570 -49.54 47.80 24.59
C TYR A 570 -50.64 46.81 24.15
N HIS A 571 -51.25 46.08 25.09
CA HIS A 571 -52.37 45.18 24.82
C HIS A 571 -53.60 45.94 24.32
N GLU A 572 -53.99 47.03 24.98
CA GLU A 572 -55.14 47.88 24.58
C GLU A 572 -54.92 48.56 23.21
N GLN A 573 -53.66 48.81 22.85
CA GLN A 573 -53.28 49.34 21.53
C GLN A 573 -53.18 48.27 20.44
N GLY A 574 -53.38 46.99 20.78
CA GLY A 574 -53.25 45.85 19.87
C GLY A 574 -51.81 45.48 19.53
N GLU A 575 -50.81 46.05 20.23
CA GLU A 575 -49.39 45.76 20.04
C GLU A 575 -48.95 44.53 20.85
N TYR A 576 -49.59 43.38 20.61
CA TYR A 576 -49.45 42.18 21.44
C TYR A 576 -48.01 41.65 21.54
N LEU A 577 -47.21 41.73 20.46
CA LEU A 577 -45.81 41.30 20.46
C LEU A 577 -44.91 42.09 21.43
N ARG A 578 -45.31 43.31 21.78
CA ARG A 578 -44.62 44.13 22.79
C ARG A 578 -45.18 43.92 24.19
N ALA A 579 -46.45 43.53 24.30
CA ALA A 579 -47.13 43.26 25.56
C ALA A 579 -46.71 41.91 26.18
N VAL A 580 -46.71 40.83 25.40
CA VAL A 580 -46.47 39.46 25.87
C VAL A 580 -45.14 39.30 26.63
N PRO A 581 -43.97 39.79 26.15
CA PRO A 581 -42.71 39.62 26.86
C PRO A 581 -42.67 40.38 28.21
N LEU A 582 -43.50 41.41 28.37
CA LEU A 582 -43.64 42.15 29.62
C LEU A 582 -44.54 41.39 30.60
N PHE A 583 -45.64 40.77 30.12
CA PHE A 583 -46.50 39.91 30.95
C PHE A 583 -45.81 38.63 31.40
N LEU A 584 -45.01 37.96 30.55
CA LEU A 584 -44.21 36.79 30.94
C LEU A 584 -43.26 37.11 32.12
N LYS A 585 -42.63 38.29 32.10
CA LYS A 585 -41.73 38.77 33.18
C LYS A 585 -42.47 39.16 34.47
N LEU A 586 -43.80 39.28 34.44
CA LEU A 586 -44.63 39.62 35.58
C LEU A 586 -45.18 38.38 36.31
N GLU A 587 -45.03 37.18 35.72
CA GLU A 587 -45.49 35.89 36.26
C GLU A 587 -46.94 35.99 36.78
N ASN A 588 -47.17 35.89 38.09
CA ASN A 588 -48.50 35.89 38.72
C ASN A 588 -48.94 37.28 39.24
N TYR A 589 -48.31 38.36 38.79
CA TYR A 589 -48.67 39.72 39.23
C TYR A 589 -50.02 40.16 38.61
N LYS A 590 -51.03 40.37 39.47
CA LYS A 590 -52.42 40.67 39.08
C LYS A 590 -52.97 39.60 38.10
N ASP A 591 -53.66 40.02 37.06
CA ASP A 591 -54.28 39.25 35.98
C ASP A 591 -53.35 39.10 34.76
N SER A 592 -52.02 39.25 34.93
CA SER A 592 -51.06 39.08 33.82
C SER A 592 -51.17 37.72 33.13
N GLN A 593 -51.55 36.67 33.87
CA GLN A 593 -51.83 35.33 33.32
C GLN A 593 -53.13 35.27 32.49
N ASP A 594 -54.13 36.09 32.86
CA ASP A 594 -55.39 36.21 32.10
C ASP A 594 -55.15 36.96 30.80
N TYR A 595 -54.30 38.00 30.83
CA TYR A 595 -53.80 38.66 29.62
C TYR A 595 -53.09 37.65 28.72
N LEU A 596 -52.03 36.96 29.17
CA LEU A 596 -51.34 35.93 28.37
C LEU A 596 -52.29 34.88 27.78
N THR A 597 -53.32 34.49 28.53
CA THR A 597 -54.37 33.58 28.06
C THR A 597 -55.22 34.18 26.94
N ALA A 598 -55.59 35.46 27.03
CA ALA A 598 -56.35 36.16 26.00
C ALA A 598 -55.57 36.29 24.68
N GLU A 599 -54.28 36.53 24.74
CA GLU A 599 -53.40 36.79 23.56
C GLU A 599 -52.97 35.47 22.92
N TYR A 600 -52.83 34.41 23.73
CA TYR A 600 -52.86 33.04 23.24
C TYR A 600 -54.15 32.74 22.46
N ASN A 601 -55.32 33.14 22.96
CA ASN A 601 -56.59 32.94 22.23
C ASN A 601 -56.65 33.77 20.94
N ILE A 602 -56.05 34.97 20.91
CA ILE A 602 -55.91 35.78 19.70
C ILE A 602 -55.00 35.08 18.68
N ALA A 603 -53.89 34.47 19.11
CA ALA A 603 -53.03 33.68 18.24
C ALA A 603 -53.81 32.49 17.61
N ILE A 604 -54.64 31.81 18.40
CA ILE A 604 -55.55 30.76 17.93
C ILE A 604 -56.60 31.31 16.95
N GLU A 605 -57.15 32.49 17.21
CA GLU A 605 -58.09 33.16 16.31
C GLU A 605 -57.44 33.53 14.97
N TYR A 606 -56.21 34.06 14.98
CA TYR A 606 -55.43 34.29 13.77
C TYR A 606 -55.19 33.00 12.99
N LEU A 607 -54.91 31.90 13.68
CA LEU A 607 -54.75 30.58 13.06
C LEU A 607 -56.05 30.09 12.41
N ASN A 608 -57.19 30.20 13.11
CA ASN A 608 -58.52 29.83 12.59
C ASN A 608 -58.92 30.70 11.39
N ASN A 609 -58.54 31.98 11.39
CA ASN A 609 -58.77 32.91 10.30
C ASN A 609 -57.70 32.85 9.19
N ARG A 610 -56.84 31.81 9.20
CA ARG A 610 -55.76 31.56 8.22
C ARG A 610 -54.73 32.70 8.09
N LYS A 611 -54.61 33.54 9.12
CA LYS A 611 -53.59 34.61 9.22
C LYS A 611 -52.34 34.05 9.91
N TYR A 612 -51.66 33.18 9.20
CA TYR A 612 -50.66 32.33 9.82
C TYR A 612 -49.39 33.05 10.30
N ASP A 613 -48.88 34.03 9.54
CA ASP A 613 -47.66 34.74 9.94
C ASP A 613 -47.88 35.54 11.24
N SER A 614 -49.03 36.22 11.36
CA SER A 614 -49.42 36.93 12.59
C SER A 614 -49.69 36.00 13.78
N ALA A 615 -50.22 34.79 13.53
CA ALA A 615 -50.37 33.78 14.57
C ALA A 615 -49.00 33.29 15.07
N LEU A 616 -48.07 33.03 14.14
CA LEU A 616 -46.73 32.52 14.44
C LEU A 616 -45.89 33.52 15.23
N GLU A 617 -45.90 34.79 14.85
CA GLU A 617 -45.21 35.85 15.59
C GLU A 617 -45.68 35.90 17.05
N LEU A 618 -47.00 35.77 17.27
CA LEU A 618 -47.58 35.85 18.60
C LEU A 618 -47.32 34.58 19.43
N PHE A 619 -47.41 33.39 18.84
CA PHE A 619 -46.98 32.15 19.50
C PHE A 619 -45.49 32.18 19.86
N THR A 620 -44.65 32.76 19.00
CA THR A 620 -43.21 32.92 19.26
C THR A 620 -42.96 33.83 20.45
N ALA A 621 -43.70 34.95 20.55
CA ALA A 621 -43.60 35.85 21.70
C ALA A 621 -44.10 35.20 23.00
N LEU A 622 -45.06 34.28 22.93
CA LEU A 622 -45.58 33.50 24.06
C LEU A 622 -44.62 32.39 24.53
N GLU A 623 -43.58 32.10 23.75
CA GLU A 623 -42.57 31.07 24.03
C GLU A 623 -43.20 29.71 24.40
N SER A 624 -42.99 29.23 25.63
CA SER A 624 -43.51 27.96 26.13
C SER A 624 -44.84 28.08 26.89
N PHE A 625 -45.53 29.21 26.79
CA PHE A 625 -46.84 29.39 27.43
C PHE A 625 -47.89 28.50 26.73
N LYS A 626 -48.51 27.59 27.49
CA LYS A 626 -49.37 26.51 26.97
C LYS A 626 -48.65 25.68 25.89
N ASP A 627 -49.33 25.38 24.79
CA ASP A 627 -48.86 24.64 23.61
C ASP A 627 -48.42 25.58 22.46
N SER A 628 -48.09 26.85 22.75
CA SER A 628 -47.62 27.81 21.74
C SER A 628 -46.40 27.28 20.95
N TYR A 629 -45.47 26.60 21.62
CA TYR A 629 -44.34 25.92 20.98
C TYR A 629 -44.78 24.85 19.97
N ASP A 630 -45.85 24.13 20.27
CA ASP A 630 -46.39 23.09 19.41
C ASP A 630 -46.99 23.68 18.13
N TYR A 631 -47.69 24.82 18.23
CA TYR A 631 -48.20 25.53 17.05
C TYR A 631 -47.09 26.06 16.13
N ILE A 632 -45.98 26.57 16.69
CA ILE A 632 -44.80 26.99 15.92
C ILE A 632 -44.17 25.80 15.20
N TRP A 633 -43.94 24.71 15.95
CA TRP A 633 -43.40 23.45 15.43
C TRP A 633 -44.23 22.90 14.27
N ARG A 634 -45.55 22.80 14.44
CA ARG A 634 -46.48 22.33 13.41
C ARG A 634 -46.53 23.24 12.18
N TYR A 635 -46.45 24.55 12.37
CA TYR A 635 -46.57 25.51 11.29
C TYR A 635 -45.30 25.57 10.43
N GLU A 636 -44.12 25.62 11.05
CA GLU A 636 -42.84 25.59 10.34
C GLU A 636 -42.70 24.30 9.53
N LEU A 637 -42.92 23.13 10.13
CA LEU A 637 -42.73 21.85 9.44
C LEU A 637 -43.74 21.60 8.30
N ARG A 638 -44.98 22.11 8.38
CA ARG A 638 -45.98 21.96 7.31
C ARG A 638 -45.70 22.79 6.04
N LYS A 639 -44.81 23.79 6.09
CA LYS A 639 -44.35 24.53 4.89
C LYS A 639 -43.32 23.76 4.07
N HIS A 640 -42.59 22.85 4.71
CA HIS A 640 -41.43 22.20 4.14
C HIS A 640 -41.86 20.98 3.33
N LYS A 641 -41.25 20.81 2.15
CA LYS A 641 -41.49 19.66 1.26
C LYS A 641 -40.42 18.60 1.52
N VAL A 642 -40.67 17.37 1.07
CA VAL A 642 -39.61 16.35 0.96
C VAL A 642 -38.41 16.96 0.23
N GLY A 643 -37.21 16.74 0.79
CA GLY A 643 -35.94 17.33 0.35
C GLY A 643 -35.57 18.67 1.00
N THR A 644 -36.40 19.23 1.91
CA THR A 644 -36.02 20.46 2.62
C THR A 644 -35.22 20.14 3.89
N ILE A 645 -34.19 20.95 4.17
CA ILE A 645 -33.37 20.84 5.38
C ILE A 645 -33.99 21.68 6.50
N VAL A 646 -34.19 21.07 7.68
CA VAL A 646 -34.74 21.68 8.89
C VAL A 646 -33.81 21.48 10.08
N SER A 647 -33.82 22.38 11.07
CA SER A 647 -33.04 22.19 12.30
C SER A 647 -33.89 21.56 13.42
N PHE A 648 -33.39 20.52 14.09
CA PHE A 648 -34.07 19.90 15.23
C PHE A 648 -33.09 19.22 16.18
N GLY A 649 -33.12 19.58 17.47
CA GLY A 649 -32.10 19.16 18.44
C GLY A 649 -30.74 19.81 18.22
N ASN A 650 -29.85 19.68 19.21
CA ASN A 650 -28.50 20.23 19.20
C ASN A 650 -27.48 19.19 19.69
N TYR A 651 -26.42 18.95 18.93
CA TYR A 651 -25.40 17.93 19.21
C TYR A 651 -23.98 18.45 18.96
N GLY A 652 -22.99 17.90 19.67
CA GLY A 652 -21.58 18.29 19.58
C GLY A 652 -20.95 18.57 20.95
N ASN A 653 -19.77 19.21 20.96
CA ASN A 653 -19.00 19.43 22.17
C ASN A 653 -19.78 20.19 23.27
N ALA A 654 -19.59 19.79 24.52
CA ALA A 654 -20.35 20.31 25.67
C ALA A 654 -20.27 21.84 25.87
N GLU A 655 -19.23 22.49 25.34
CA GLU A 655 -19.04 23.95 25.41
C GLU A 655 -19.67 24.71 24.22
N ASP A 656 -20.07 24.02 23.14
CA ASP A 656 -20.62 24.62 21.92
C ASP A 656 -21.52 23.63 21.14
N LYS A 657 -22.68 23.26 21.72
CA LYS A 657 -23.66 22.39 21.07
C LYS A 657 -24.27 23.08 19.84
N LYS A 658 -24.12 22.49 18.66
CA LYS A 658 -24.62 23.02 17.39
C LYS A 658 -25.98 22.43 17.05
N ALA A 659 -26.87 23.21 16.44
CA ALA A 659 -28.17 22.72 15.95
C ALA A 659 -27.96 21.65 14.88
N ILE A 660 -28.64 20.52 14.97
CA ILE A 660 -28.57 19.44 13.98
C ILE A 660 -29.48 19.77 12.82
N TYR A 661 -28.97 19.66 11.60
CA TYR A 661 -29.74 19.83 10.37
C TYR A 661 -30.19 18.47 9.84
N TRP A 662 -31.45 18.38 9.44
CA TRP A 662 -32.11 17.17 8.98
C TRP A 662 -32.79 17.39 7.64
N GLU A 663 -32.61 16.49 6.68
CA GLU A 663 -33.39 16.46 5.45
C GLU A 663 -34.69 15.67 5.65
N ILE A 664 -35.78 16.20 5.11
CA ILE A 664 -37.10 15.55 5.14
C ILE A 664 -37.18 14.50 4.04
N LEU A 665 -37.24 13.22 4.39
CA LEU A 665 -37.39 12.12 3.44
C LEU A 665 -38.84 11.80 3.10
N GLU A 666 -39.74 11.93 4.08
CA GLU A 666 -41.14 11.60 3.90
C GLU A 666 -42.05 12.42 4.81
N VAL A 667 -43.22 12.80 4.28
CA VAL A 667 -44.32 13.39 5.06
C VAL A 667 -45.58 12.56 4.84
N LYS A 668 -46.05 11.85 5.86
CA LYS A 668 -47.25 10.99 5.78
C LYS A 668 -48.10 11.14 7.03
N LYS A 669 -49.43 11.33 6.87
CA LYS A 669 -50.43 11.23 7.94
C LYS A 669 -50.03 11.90 9.28
N GLY A 670 -49.61 13.17 9.25
CA GLY A 670 -49.27 13.91 10.47
C GLY A 670 -47.92 13.55 11.10
N ARG A 671 -47.04 12.85 10.38
CA ARG A 671 -45.66 12.56 10.82
C ARG A 671 -44.65 12.76 9.69
N MET A 672 -43.40 12.97 10.06
CA MET A 672 -42.30 13.22 9.12
C MET A 672 -41.10 12.31 9.41
N LEU A 673 -40.53 11.73 8.36
CA LEU A 673 -39.25 11.02 8.42
C LEU A 673 -38.14 12.00 8.10
N LEU A 674 -37.19 12.10 9.00
CA LEU A 674 -36.02 12.97 8.91
C LEU A 674 -34.75 12.13 8.89
N ILE A 675 -33.76 12.51 8.09
CA ILE A 675 -32.39 11.97 8.13
C ILE A 675 -31.40 13.10 8.41
N SER A 676 -30.40 12.86 9.24
CA SER A 676 -29.39 13.88 9.57
C SER A 676 -28.64 14.30 8.31
N ASN A 677 -28.60 15.58 7.96
CA ASN A 677 -27.99 16.06 6.71
C ASN A 677 -26.46 15.85 6.66
N ASP A 678 -25.82 15.82 7.83
CA ASP A 678 -24.40 15.59 8.00
C ASP A 678 -24.17 14.33 8.86
N GLY A 679 -22.98 13.75 8.75
CA GLY A 679 -22.57 12.69 9.66
C GLY A 679 -22.32 13.20 11.07
N LEU A 680 -23.00 12.61 12.05
CA LEU A 680 -23.02 13.13 13.43
C LEU A 680 -22.01 12.45 14.35
N ALA A 681 -21.49 11.27 14.01
CA ALA A 681 -20.49 10.56 14.80
C ALA A 681 -19.65 9.59 13.94
N TYR A 682 -18.46 9.24 14.45
CA TYR A 682 -17.61 8.16 13.93
C TYR A 682 -17.58 7.01 14.93
N MET A 683 -18.31 5.93 14.66
CA MET A 683 -18.40 4.81 15.60
C MET A 683 -18.46 3.46 14.89
N PRO A 684 -17.96 2.39 15.55
CA PRO A 684 -18.19 1.04 15.08
C PRO A 684 -19.64 0.62 15.31
N TYR A 685 -20.09 -0.35 14.52
CA TYR A 685 -21.41 -0.95 14.70
C TYR A 685 -21.49 -1.70 16.05
N ASN A 686 -20.42 -2.42 16.41
CA ASN A 686 -20.25 -3.13 17.68
C ASN A 686 -18.92 -2.78 18.38
N HIS A 687 -18.91 -2.63 19.71
CA HIS A 687 -17.71 -2.29 20.50
C HIS A 687 -16.79 -3.50 20.80
N SER A 688 -17.29 -4.71 20.64
CA SER A 688 -16.56 -5.98 20.82
C SER A 688 -16.70 -6.80 19.55
N GLY A 689 -15.61 -7.38 19.04
CA GLY A 689 -15.58 -8.26 17.86
C GLY A 689 -16.35 -9.59 18.00
N THR A 690 -17.49 -9.57 18.67
CA THR A 690 -18.51 -10.62 18.72
C THR A 690 -19.49 -10.42 17.57
N GLU A 691 -19.61 -11.44 16.73
CA GLU A 691 -20.52 -11.55 15.57
C GLU A 691 -22.00 -11.63 16.01
N SER A 692 -22.50 -10.64 16.76
CA SER A 692 -23.95 -10.47 16.84
C SER A 692 -24.41 -9.70 15.60
N SER A 693 -25.18 -10.40 14.76
CA SER A 693 -25.52 -10.03 13.39
C SER A 693 -26.79 -9.19 13.26
N SER A 694 -27.42 -8.78 14.37
CA SER A 694 -28.71 -8.09 14.33
C SER A 694 -28.66 -6.68 14.95
N TRP A 695 -29.55 -5.80 14.49
CA TRP A 695 -29.66 -4.42 14.93
C TRP A 695 -30.01 -4.31 16.42
N GLU A 696 -30.81 -5.23 16.95
CA GLU A 696 -31.32 -5.24 18.32
C GLU A 696 -30.21 -5.31 19.36
N GLU A 697 -29.15 -6.06 19.05
CA GLU A 697 -27.98 -6.29 19.91
C GLU A 697 -26.83 -5.29 19.63
N SER A 698 -27.03 -4.37 18.68
CA SER A 698 -26.01 -3.41 18.27
C SER A 698 -25.68 -2.42 19.39
N SER A 699 -24.38 -2.28 19.68
CA SER A 699 -23.93 -1.23 20.60
C SER A 699 -24.17 0.19 20.06
N LEU A 700 -24.22 0.34 18.73
CA LEU A 700 -24.55 1.60 18.05
C LEU A 700 -26.03 1.95 18.27
N ARG A 701 -26.95 0.99 18.14
CA ARG A 701 -28.38 1.16 18.49
C ARG A 701 -28.55 1.61 19.93
N ALA A 702 -27.85 0.97 20.87
CA ALA A 702 -27.91 1.28 22.29
C ALA A 702 -27.46 2.72 22.58
N TRP A 703 -26.40 3.18 21.92
CA TRP A 703 -25.95 4.56 22.04
C TRP A 703 -26.95 5.56 21.43
N LEU A 704 -27.48 5.28 20.24
CA LEU A 704 -28.44 6.14 19.54
C LEU A 704 -29.69 6.43 20.38
N ASN A 705 -30.26 5.38 20.99
CA ASN A 705 -31.51 5.47 21.74
C ASN A 705 -31.32 5.88 23.21
N LYS A 706 -30.09 6.12 23.67
CA LYS A 706 -29.81 6.51 25.04
C LYS A 706 -28.94 7.76 25.12
N ASP A 707 -27.66 7.63 24.85
CA ASP A 707 -26.70 8.71 25.09
C ASP A 707 -26.91 9.83 24.07
N PHE A 708 -27.00 9.48 22.78
CA PHE A 708 -27.29 10.46 21.73
C PHE A 708 -28.66 11.11 21.91
N LEU A 709 -29.74 10.34 22.08
CA LEU A 709 -31.10 10.88 22.25
C LEU A 709 -31.18 11.89 23.41
N ASN A 710 -30.58 11.56 24.57
CA ASN A 710 -30.60 12.42 25.75
C ASN A 710 -29.69 13.66 25.63
N GLU A 711 -28.61 13.54 24.87
CA GLU A 711 -27.70 14.66 24.63
C GLU A 711 -28.23 15.61 23.56
N ALA A 712 -28.79 15.08 22.48
CA ALA A 712 -29.21 15.80 21.29
C ALA A 712 -30.55 16.52 21.45
N PHE A 713 -31.49 15.97 22.22
CA PHE A 713 -32.86 16.46 22.28
C PHE A 713 -33.30 16.76 23.71
N SER A 714 -33.94 17.91 23.91
CA SER A 714 -34.61 18.26 25.16
C SER A 714 -35.80 17.33 25.43
N PRO A 715 -36.29 17.22 26.68
CA PRO A 715 -37.43 16.35 27.00
C PRO A 715 -38.67 16.61 26.14
N LYS A 716 -38.95 17.87 25.79
CA LYS A 716 -40.09 18.25 24.93
C LYS A 716 -39.89 17.82 23.47
N GLU A 717 -38.66 17.84 22.98
CA GLU A 717 -38.34 17.38 21.62
C GLU A 717 -38.39 15.85 21.55
N GLN A 718 -37.92 15.15 22.59
CA GLN A 718 -38.03 13.69 22.70
C GLN A 718 -39.48 13.20 22.73
N GLU A 719 -40.42 13.99 23.26
CA GLU A 719 -41.87 13.71 23.20
C GLU A 719 -42.41 13.73 21.77
N LYS A 720 -41.77 14.48 20.86
CA LYS A 720 -42.15 14.55 19.44
C LYS A 720 -41.56 13.43 18.61
N ILE A 721 -40.45 12.83 19.06
CA ILE A 721 -39.83 11.69 18.37
C ILE A 721 -40.64 10.44 18.65
N LEU A 722 -41.17 9.85 17.58
CA LEU A 722 -42.00 8.66 17.60
C LEU A 722 -41.13 7.43 17.83
N SER A 723 -41.60 6.52 18.67
CA SER A 723 -41.08 5.16 18.74
C SER A 723 -41.43 4.42 17.44
N THR A 724 -40.53 3.55 16.98
CA THR A 724 -40.64 2.80 15.72
C THR A 724 -40.19 1.36 15.92
N PHE A 725 -40.75 0.42 15.16
CA PHE A 725 -40.24 -0.95 15.07
C PHE A 725 -39.69 -1.14 13.67
N ASP A 726 -38.42 -1.53 13.55
CA ASP A 726 -37.73 -1.69 12.27
C ASP A 726 -37.84 -0.43 11.37
N GLY A 727 -37.64 0.76 11.94
CA GLY A 727 -37.73 2.06 11.23
C GLY A 727 -39.16 2.49 10.83
N SER A 728 -40.14 1.59 10.95
CA SER A 728 -41.53 1.86 10.66
C SER A 728 -42.26 2.41 11.88
N ALA A 729 -42.87 3.58 11.71
CA ALA A 729 -43.75 4.17 12.73
C ALA A 729 -45.17 3.54 12.77
N ASN A 730 -45.42 2.42 12.06
CA ASN A 730 -46.67 1.67 12.14
C ASN A 730 -46.53 0.49 13.10
N ILE A 731 -46.65 0.76 14.40
CA ILE A 731 -46.49 -0.23 15.46
C ILE A 731 -47.84 -0.92 15.73
N SER A 732 -47.87 -2.26 15.76
CA SER A 732 -49.03 -3.02 16.28
C SER A 732 -48.98 -3.03 17.81
N SER A 733 -50.13 -3.04 18.48
CA SER A 733 -50.23 -2.96 19.96
C SER A 733 -49.63 -4.15 20.73
N GLU A 734 -48.93 -5.07 20.06
CA GLU A 734 -48.38 -6.31 20.61
C GLU A 734 -46.84 -6.32 20.69
N ILE A 735 -46.17 -5.23 20.29
CA ILE A 735 -44.70 -5.14 20.28
C ILE A 735 -44.21 -4.64 21.65
N ASP A 736 -43.25 -5.37 22.25
CA ASP A 736 -42.60 -4.99 23.50
C ASP A 736 -41.74 -3.72 23.29
N ASP A 737 -41.80 -2.79 24.26
CA ASP A 737 -41.12 -1.49 24.23
C ASP A 737 -39.60 -1.64 24.07
N PHE A 738 -39.05 -2.79 24.49
CA PHE A 738 -37.64 -3.14 24.29
C PHE A 738 -37.18 -3.13 22.82
N PHE A 739 -38.07 -3.47 21.88
CA PHE A 739 -37.76 -3.52 20.45
C PHE A 739 -38.05 -2.22 19.71
N LEU A 740 -38.46 -1.17 20.44
CA LEU A 740 -38.79 0.09 19.83
C LEU A 740 -37.60 1.05 19.83
N ASP A 741 -37.42 1.73 18.70
CA ASP A 741 -36.38 2.72 18.48
C ASP A 741 -36.99 4.09 18.22
N LYS A 742 -36.46 5.11 18.89
CA LYS A 742 -36.74 6.52 18.59
C LYS A 742 -35.77 7.09 17.57
N VAL A 743 -34.52 6.60 17.60
CA VAL A 743 -33.47 6.98 16.66
C VAL A 743 -32.91 5.71 16.04
N PHE A 744 -32.86 5.66 14.71
CA PHE A 744 -32.48 4.46 13.97
C PHE A 744 -31.61 4.80 12.75
N LEU A 745 -31.06 3.78 12.09
CA LEU A 745 -30.45 3.92 10.77
C LEU A 745 -31.44 3.43 9.72
N LEU A 746 -31.43 4.00 8.51
CA LEU A 746 -32.26 3.48 7.42
C LEU A 746 -31.84 2.05 7.08
N SER A 747 -32.81 1.23 6.67
CA SER A 747 -32.54 -0.05 6.02
C SER A 747 -32.11 0.14 4.58
N ASP A 748 -31.54 -0.91 3.98
CA ASP A 748 -31.18 -0.93 2.56
C ASP A 748 -32.40 -0.63 1.67
N GLU A 749 -33.56 -1.19 2.02
CA GLU A 749 -34.82 -0.98 1.30
C GLU A 749 -35.33 0.45 1.44
N GLU A 750 -35.31 1.02 2.65
CA GLU A 750 -35.75 2.39 2.91
C GLU A 750 -34.85 3.41 2.21
N ARG A 751 -33.53 3.20 2.24
CA ARG A 751 -32.59 4.04 1.48
C ARG A 751 -32.93 4.02 0.00
N ASN A 752 -33.14 2.85 -0.60
CA ASN A 752 -33.49 2.74 -2.02
C ASN A 752 -34.85 3.40 -2.33
N LEU A 753 -35.79 3.33 -1.40
CA LEU A 753 -37.10 3.97 -1.53
C LEU A 753 -36.99 5.51 -1.52
N TYR A 754 -36.08 6.07 -0.71
CA TYR A 754 -35.89 7.50 -0.55
C TYR A 754 -34.68 8.06 -1.32
N ALA A 755 -34.06 7.26 -2.20
CA ALA A 755 -32.81 7.56 -2.91
C ALA A 755 -32.91 8.73 -3.91
N ASN A 756 -32.93 9.95 -3.39
CA ASN A 756 -32.42 11.14 -4.07
C ASN A 756 -30.94 11.34 -3.70
N ASP A 757 -30.28 12.28 -4.39
CA ASP A 757 -28.86 12.69 -4.34
C ASP A 757 -28.21 12.89 -2.94
N TYR A 758 -28.93 12.65 -1.84
CA TYR A 758 -28.51 12.77 -0.46
C TYR A 758 -27.24 11.95 -0.13
N PHE A 759 -27.26 10.62 -0.35
CA PHE A 759 -26.13 9.74 -0.01
C PHE A 759 -24.87 10.00 -0.85
N ASN A 760 -25.00 10.68 -1.99
CA ASN A 760 -23.88 11.06 -2.85
C ASN A 760 -23.17 12.34 -2.37
N ASN A 761 -23.78 13.12 -1.46
CA ASN A 761 -23.32 14.45 -1.07
C ASN A 761 -23.05 14.60 0.44
N ILE A 762 -22.95 13.50 1.19
CA ILE A 762 -22.74 13.54 2.65
C ILE A 762 -21.37 14.14 2.97
N SER A 763 -21.35 15.26 3.69
CA SER A 763 -20.13 15.92 4.18
C SER A 763 -19.84 15.51 5.63
N ALA A 764 -18.60 15.13 5.92
CA ALA A 764 -18.15 14.79 7.27
C ALA A 764 -17.68 16.00 8.10
N ALA A 765 -17.72 17.21 7.55
CA ALA A 765 -16.92 18.33 8.07
C ALA A 765 -17.53 19.09 9.27
N TYR A 766 -18.81 18.92 9.60
CA TYR A 766 -19.51 19.90 10.47
C TYR A 766 -19.54 19.58 11.98
N TYR A 767 -19.64 18.31 12.38
CA TYR A 767 -19.90 17.94 13.78
C TYR A 767 -18.76 17.21 14.48
N VAL A 768 -17.98 16.38 13.77
CA VAL A 768 -17.00 15.50 14.41
C VAL A 768 -15.69 15.49 13.63
N GLN A 769 -14.56 15.61 14.35
CA GLN A 769 -13.23 15.45 13.74
C GLN A 769 -13.01 13.99 13.37
N LYS A 770 -12.60 13.75 12.13
CA LYS A 770 -12.26 12.41 11.61
C LYS A 770 -11.15 11.77 12.47
N PRO A 771 -11.36 10.59 13.07
CA PRO A 771 -10.33 9.93 13.89
C PRO A 771 -9.19 9.38 13.02
N GLU A 772 -7.95 9.39 13.55
CA GLU A 772 -6.73 8.95 12.85
C GLU A 772 -6.78 7.51 12.31
N LYS A 773 -7.63 6.65 12.90
CA LYS A 773 -7.84 5.27 12.47
C LYS A 773 -8.58 5.14 11.14
N VAL A 774 -9.23 6.20 10.66
CA VAL A 774 -9.91 6.22 9.35
C VAL A 774 -8.91 6.78 8.34
N SER A 775 -8.37 5.92 7.47
CA SER A 775 -7.23 6.26 6.59
C SER A 775 -7.50 7.48 5.69
N SER A 776 -6.42 8.17 5.30
CA SER A 776 -6.45 9.43 4.53
C SER A 776 -6.80 9.25 3.04
N ASN A 777 -6.85 8.03 2.52
CA ASN A 777 -7.00 7.76 1.08
C ASN A 777 -8.39 7.23 0.65
N ASP A 778 -9.35 7.11 1.56
CA ASP A 778 -10.75 6.91 1.16
C ASP A 778 -11.40 8.29 0.93
N ASP A 779 -11.38 8.76 -0.32
CA ASP A 779 -12.13 9.95 -0.77
C ASP A 779 -13.66 9.77 -0.72
N PHE A 780 -14.14 8.63 -0.20
CA PHE A 780 -15.55 8.27 -0.13
C PHE A 780 -15.89 7.63 1.23
N LEU A 781 -16.16 8.48 2.23
CA LEU A 781 -16.64 8.07 3.56
C LEU A 781 -18.02 7.40 3.45
N GLY A 782 -18.19 6.23 4.06
CA GLY A 782 -19.47 5.52 4.05
C GLY A 782 -20.27 5.67 5.35
N CYS A 783 -21.60 5.56 5.27
CA CYS A 783 -22.49 5.50 6.45
C CYS A 783 -22.89 4.05 6.76
N TRP A 784 -23.09 3.76 8.05
CA TRP A 784 -23.72 2.51 8.50
C TRP A 784 -25.20 2.42 8.10
N MET A 785 -25.63 1.21 7.74
CA MET A 785 -27.01 0.80 7.56
C MET A 785 -27.50 -0.05 8.73
N ARG A 786 -28.82 -0.17 8.89
CA ARG A 786 -29.43 -0.97 9.96
C ARG A 786 -29.00 -2.44 9.94
N GLU A 787 -28.68 -2.97 8.78
CA GLU A 787 -28.24 -4.35 8.58
C GLU A 787 -26.74 -4.55 8.92
N GLY A 788 -26.05 -3.52 9.41
CA GLY A 788 -24.61 -3.58 9.67
C GLY A 788 -23.76 -3.58 8.39
N LYS A 789 -24.30 -3.03 7.29
CA LYS A 789 -23.58 -2.80 6.03
C LYS A 789 -23.13 -1.35 5.90
N ILE A 790 -22.16 -1.10 5.03
CA ILE A 790 -21.64 0.24 4.74
C ILE A 790 -21.89 0.59 3.28
N ILE A 791 -22.36 1.81 3.04
CA ILE A 791 -22.57 2.36 1.69
C ILE A 791 -21.51 3.42 1.41
N LYS A 792 -20.87 3.38 0.24
CA LYS A 792 -19.93 4.42 -0.24
C LYS A 792 -20.56 5.26 -1.37
N PRO A 793 -20.25 6.56 -1.50
CA PRO A 793 -20.82 7.48 -2.49
C PRO A 793 -20.79 7.08 -3.99
N GLU A 794 -19.98 6.10 -4.42
CA GLU A 794 -19.88 5.72 -5.86
C GLU A 794 -19.69 4.21 -6.12
N ALA A 795 -19.89 3.34 -5.12
CA ALA A 795 -19.69 1.89 -5.28
C ALA A 795 -20.94 1.11 -4.83
N ASP A 796 -21.39 0.16 -5.66
CA ASP A 796 -22.27 -0.92 -5.22
C ASP A 796 -21.62 -1.66 -4.03
N TYR A 797 -22.48 -2.06 -3.08
CA TYR A 797 -22.17 -2.75 -1.83
C TYR A 797 -20.78 -3.40 -1.75
N THR A 798 -20.00 -3.04 -0.71
CA THR A 798 -18.91 -3.92 -0.27
C THR A 798 -19.49 -4.91 0.75
N ASP A 799 -19.73 -6.15 0.33
CA ASP A 799 -20.06 -7.22 1.27
C ASP A 799 -18.89 -7.45 2.24
N ALA A 800 -19.22 -7.55 3.53
CA ALA A 800 -18.36 -7.88 4.66
C ALA A 800 -17.17 -6.92 4.93
N VAL A 801 -17.49 -5.73 5.43
CA VAL A 801 -16.51 -4.92 6.18
C VAL A 801 -16.58 -5.33 7.65
N SER A 802 -15.42 -5.42 8.32
CA SER A 802 -15.33 -5.78 9.75
C SER A 802 -16.31 -4.97 10.62
N TYR A 803 -17.01 -5.64 11.54
CA TYR A 803 -17.90 -5.01 12.54
C TYR A 803 -17.18 -3.99 13.46
N ASP A 804 -15.85 -4.06 13.49
CA ASP A 804 -14.97 -3.13 14.22
C ASP A 804 -14.59 -1.88 13.37
N SER A 805 -15.08 -1.76 12.14
CA SER A 805 -14.79 -0.60 11.29
C SER A 805 -15.43 0.67 11.83
N ILE A 806 -14.68 1.78 11.85
CA ILE A 806 -15.20 3.07 12.31
C ILE A 806 -15.73 3.82 11.08
N GLN A 807 -17.04 4.05 11.03
CA GLN A 807 -17.70 4.73 9.91
C GLN A 807 -18.62 5.85 10.38
N LEU A 808 -19.13 6.61 9.42
CA LEU A 808 -20.03 7.73 9.66
C LEU A 808 -21.41 7.22 10.13
N VAL A 809 -21.97 7.90 11.13
CA VAL A 809 -23.30 7.61 11.65
C VAL A 809 -24.27 8.69 11.18
N CYS A 810 -25.27 8.27 10.41
CA CYS A 810 -26.21 9.13 9.70
C CYS A 810 -27.64 8.77 10.16
N PRO A 811 -28.05 9.16 11.38
CA PRO A 811 -29.31 8.70 11.98
C PRO A 811 -30.55 9.26 11.29
N ALA A 812 -31.65 8.53 11.44
CA ALA A 812 -32.99 8.90 11.03
C ALA A 812 -33.96 8.86 12.23
N ILE A 813 -34.99 9.70 12.17
CA ILE A 813 -36.04 9.80 13.18
C ILE A 813 -37.40 10.03 12.53
N TRP A 814 -38.45 9.47 13.15
CA TRP A 814 -39.82 9.87 12.86
C TRP A 814 -40.27 10.91 13.87
N VAL A 815 -40.83 12.02 13.39
CA VAL A 815 -41.32 13.10 14.24
C VAL A 815 -42.82 13.34 14.04
N SER A 816 -43.55 13.46 15.15
CA SER A 816 -44.96 13.84 15.18
C SER A 816 -45.14 15.30 14.76
N LEU A 817 -46.09 15.55 13.85
CA LEU A 817 -46.67 16.86 13.56
C LEU A 817 -47.98 17.10 14.32
N ASP A 818 -48.31 16.19 15.23
CA ASP A 818 -49.43 16.24 16.14
C ASP A 818 -49.01 16.43 17.60
#